data_AF-A0A7U5Y0H6-F1
#
_entry.id   AF-A0A7U5Y0H6-F1
#
_cell.length_a   1.000
_cell.length_b   1.000
_cell.length_c   1.000
_cell.angle_alpha   90.00
_cell.angle_beta   90.00
_cell.angle_gamma   90.00
#
_symmetry.space_group_name_H-M   'P 1'
#
loop_
_entity.id
_entity.type
_entity.pdbx_description
1 polymer ?
#
loop_
_entity_poly.entity_id
_entity_poly.type
_entity_poly.pdbx_seq_one_letter_code
_entity_poly.pdbx_strand_id
1 'polypeptide(L)'
;MLTPSGNTKIDALAYASWNAKPGTPLTLTYSFPASAPPNATGEDRAGFAPMTAAQKDDVRTAMATWSAVANVTFREVASGGKLQLATNDQGAASAAYAYYPQPYGMSGLYLNNALSYNTATASNAYRINVLVHELGHSLGLKHPGDYNAGGGGSPGPYLPGALDNSDYTMMSYYDGASKAIDGKRPAAPMLLDILAMQYLYGANTAWHAGNDVYTFTNTAAPQCIWDAGGINTLDFSACTGATIIDLNAGAFSETAPGLHNVALAYGVAVQRAVAGAGGATIRANDLGNLITGGAGADEVLGGAGNDTITGGAGNDRLQGGRGSDVLDGGSGRDTLAGGAGDDRYVVDSAQDVVDETAAGSDGVDTLLTALSMWTLQDGVEVLHYTGSGAFSGKGNALDNRLAGGAGNDLLAGAGGNDRLDGGSGADTLDGGTGNDIMLGGLGDDVYLLDAAGDVITEGESAGRDMVRTTLAALTLMQNVEDLAGTVASRAYRLTGNGLDNVIAGNSGNDTLAGGAGNDTLRGMSGRDSLLGGEGDDRLEGGSGGDTLDGGAGSDTAVFESALGNYERSRPTADDLKLVDKISGAAVLVRNTETLVFAGVSYTLAELRAGLASPGREQLAAGALDAVGGSLLDGTAHHDVHHVGSASDVIVEAVGGGFDTALVTITVEGYDWTLGENVESVVLRGMTAGTVTGNALANAMQGDGAANTLDGAAGDDILEGGAGTDHLLGGAGGDLLNGGRGADVLEGGTGDDVYIVDDAGDVVLELADGGNDRVITAQATWQLDGGIEQLRFTGTGAFAGTGNELDNILVGGAWNDRLDGGAGNDTLVGGAGSDTLTGGAGNDTFVLRLSASADRVTDFVSGSDRLEIDAGRGATLTIVTRAAADLTQAAAARAIGPADQAHAIGASALFVVNDGTSTALFRFQSADGNAIVSAGELTQIAQLTGVVAVTANDVILL
;
A
#
# COMPACT_ATOMS: atom_id res chain seq x y z
N MET A 1 27.53 -4.40 -58.35
CA MET A 1 26.31 -3.67 -57.93
C MET A 1 25.61 -4.51 -56.88
N LEU A 2 24.96 -3.85 -55.92
CA LEU A 2 24.22 -4.50 -54.85
C LEU A 2 22.82 -4.91 -55.30
N THR A 3 22.30 -5.97 -54.67
CA THR A 3 20.86 -6.25 -54.70
C THR A 3 20.12 -5.28 -53.76
N PRO A 4 18.90 -4.83 -54.10
CA PRO A 4 18.12 -3.93 -53.26
C PRO A 4 17.95 -4.49 -51.83
N SER A 5 18.08 -3.61 -50.84
CA SER A 5 17.93 -3.93 -49.41
C SER A 5 16.47 -4.08 -48.99
N GLY A 6 15.54 -3.51 -49.77
CA GLY A 6 14.12 -3.40 -49.41
C GLY A 6 13.82 -2.12 -48.61
N ASN A 7 14.82 -1.31 -48.28
CA ASN A 7 14.67 0.02 -47.70
C ASN A 7 15.02 1.08 -48.74
N THR A 8 14.02 1.88 -49.14
CA THR A 8 14.17 2.88 -50.20
C THR A 8 15.19 3.97 -49.87
N LYS A 9 15.39 4.33 -48.59
CA LYS A 9 16.41 5.32 -48.18
C LYS A 9 17.82 4.77 -48.34
N ILE A 10 18.04 3.49 -48.02
CA ILE A 10 19.32 2.81 -48.23
C ILE A 10 19.58 2.65 -49.73
N ASP A 11 18.61 2.14 -50.49
CA ASP A 11 18.75 1.84 -51.92
C ASP A 11 18.91 3.12 -52.78
N ALA A 12 18.50 4.27 -52.25
CA ALA A 12 18.72 5.58 -52.87
C ALA A 12 20.20 5.99 -52.88
N LEU A 13 21.03 5.47 -51.95
CA LEU A 13 22.44 5.84 -51.82
C LEU A 13 23.37 4.65 -52.01
N ALA A 14 23.11 3.49 -51.40
CA ALA A 14 23.97 2.31 -51.50
C ALA A 14 23.92 1.68 -52.91
N TYR A 15 25.06 1.65 -53.61
CA TYR A 15 25.13 1.18 -55.00
C TYR A 15 26.15 0.04 -55.20
N ALA A 16 27.30 0.14 -54.55
CA ALA A 16 28.40 -0.82 -54.66
C ALA A 16 29.05 -1.08 -53.30
N SER A 17 29.84 -2.14 -53.19
CA SER A 17 30.59 -2.46 -51.97
C SER A 17 31.93 -3.12 -52.33
N TRP A 18 32.94 -2.90 -51.49
CA TRP A 18 34.20 -3.66 -51.54
C TRP A 18 34.04 -5.12 -51.09
N ASN A 19 33.01 -5.41 -50.30
CA ASN A 19 32.70 -6.74 -49.79
C ASN A 19 31.57 -7.39 -50.60
N ALA A 20 31.64 -8.71 -50.77
CA ALA A 20 30.57 -9.46 -51.45
C ALA A 20 29.26 -9.48 -50.65
N LYS A 21 29.36 -9.40 -49.31
CA LYS A 21 28.23 -9.41 -48.39
C LYS A 21 28.15 -8.07 -47.64
N PRO A 22 27.05 -7.31 -47.76
CA PRO A 22 26.80 -6.12 -46.94
C PRO A 22 26.83 -6.42 -45.44
N GLY A 23 27.13 -5.41 -44.63
CA GLY A 23 27.27 -5.51 -43.18
C GLY A 23 28.59 -6.12 -42.70
N THR A 24 29.50 -6.47 -43.60
CA THR A 24 30.82 -7.04 -43.24
C THR A 24 31.84 -5.92 -43.06
N PRO A 25 32.64 -5.90 -41.97
CA PRO A 25 33.72 -4.93 -41.79
C PRO A 25 34.70 -4.88 -42.97
N LEU A 26 35.24 -3.71 -43.27
CA LEU A 26 36.16 -3.46 -44.37
C LEU A 26 37.52 -2.98 -43.83
N THR A 27 38.61 -3.60 -44.25
CA THR A 27 39.95 -3.01 -44.16
C THR A 27 40.43 -2.62 -45.56
N LEU A 28 40.50 -1.31 -45.83
CA LEU A 28 40.87 -0.76 -47.14
C LEU A 28 42.27 -0.14 -47.10
N THR A 29 43.20 -0.72 -47.87
CA THR A 29 44.52 -0.12 -48.07
C THR A 29 44.43 1.08 -49.02
N TYR A 30 45.09 2.19 -48.70
CA TYR A 30 45.15 3.36 -49.57
C TYR A 30 46.58 3.88 -49.74
N SER A 31 46.85 4.63 -50.81
CA SER A 31 48.16 5.23 -51.06
C SER A 31 48.06 6.55 -51.80
N PHE A 32 49.05 7.43 -51.60
CA PHE A 32 49.23 8.68 -52.32
C PHE A 32 50.32 8.51 -53.39
N PRO A 33 49.97 8.14 -54.64
CA PRO A 33 50.96 7.90 -55.68
C PRO A 33 51.80 9.15 -55.99
N ALA A 34 53.09 8.95 -56.29
CA ALA A 34 53.98 10.02 -56.77
C ALA A 34 53.91 10.25 -58.29
N SER A 35 53.29 9.32 -59.02
CA SER A 35 53.10 9.35 -60.48
C SER A 35 51.77 8.69 -60.84
N ALA A 36 51.19 9.06 -61.98
CA ALA A 36 49.93 8.48 -62.46
C ALA A 36 49.95 6.94 -62.44
N PRO A 37 48.92 6.29 -61.87
CA PRO A 37 48.83 4.84 -61.79
C PRO A 37 48.94 4.13 -63.16
N PRO A 38 49.44 2.89 -63.22
CA PRO A 38 49.52 2.15 -64.48
C PRO A 38 48.16 1.99 -65.19
N ASN A 39 47.08 1.86 -64.42
CA ASN A 39 45.69 1.70 -64.88
C ASN A 39 44.91 3.03 -64.95
N ALA A 40 45.55 4.19 -64.73
CA ALA A 40 44.90 5.48 -64.91
C ALA A 40 44.48 5.68 -66.36
N THR A 41 43.30 6.29 -66.58
CA THR A 41 42.81 6.61 -67.93
C THR A 41 43.77 7.59 -68.61
N GLY A 42 43.64 7.75 -69.94
CA GLY A 42 44.45 8.72 -70.68
C GLY A 42 44.28 10.14 -70.15
N GLU A 43 43.07 10.49 -69.73
CA GLU A 43 42.71 11.79 -69.13
C GLU A 43 43.30 11.93 -67.73
N ASP A 44 43.14 10.93 -66.86
CA ASP A 44 43.69 10.94 -65.49
C ASP A 44 45.21 11.10 -65.49
N ARG A 45 45.88 10.40 -66.41
CA ARG A 45 47.35 10.46 -66.55
C ARG A 45 47.84 11.84 -66.96
N ALA A 46 47.07 12.56 -67.78
CA ALA A 46 47.49 13.82 -68.36
C ALA A 46 47.37 15.02 -67.41
N GLY A 47 46.41 15.01 -66.47
CA GLY A 47 46.29 16.08 -65.46
C GLY A 47 46.76 15.71 -64.06
N PHE A 48 47.31 14.50 -63.88
CA PHE A 48 47.81 14.01 -62.59
C PHE A 48 48.83 14.96 -61.93
N ALA A 49 48.61 15.22 -60.64
CA ALA A 49 49.63 15.77 -59.75
C ALA A 49 49.56 15.11 -58.36
N PRO A 50 50.72 14.94 -57.67
CA PRO A 50 50.76 14.36 -56.34
C PRO A 50 50.18 15.32 -55.30
N MET A 51 49.46 14.78 -54.31
CA MET A 51 48.92 15.56 -53.20
C MET A 51 50.02 16.17 -52.33
N THR A 52 49.78 17.41 -51.89
CA THR A 52 50.57 18.11 -50.86
C THR A 52 50.38 17.47 -49.47
N ALA A 53 51.24 17.80 -48.50
CA ALA A 53 51.09 17.31 -47.13
C ALA A 53 49.73 17.67 -46.51
N ALA A 54 49.29 18.92 -46.66
CA ALA A 54 48.00 19.39 -46.14
C ALA A 54 46.81 18.63 -46.74
N GLN A 55 46.82 18.39 -48.05
CA GLN A 55 45.76 17.59 -48.70
C GLN A 55 45.72 16.14 -48.21
N LYS A 56 46.89 15.55 -47.89
CA LYS A 56 46.94 14.20 -47.30
C LYS A 56 46.34 14.18 -45.89
N ASP A 57 46.56 15.23 -45.10
CA ASP A 57 45.99 15.34 -43.76
C ASP A 57 44.47 15.55 -43.82
N ASP A 58 43.97 16.33 -44.79
CA ASP A 58 42.53 16.46 -45.06
C ASP A 58 41.89 15.11 -45.42
N VAL A 59 42.54 14.33 -46.31
CA VAL A 59 42.08 12.99 -46.69
C VAL A 59 41.99 12.09 -45.45
N ARG A 60 43.01 12.10 -44.59
CA ARG A 60 43.01 11.30 -43.36
C ARG A 60 41.88 11.73 -42.41
N THR A 61 41.61 13.02 -42.34
CA THR A 61 40.49 13.58 -41.55
C THR A 61 39.14 13.08 -42.11
N ALA A 62 38.94 13.16 -43.42
CA ALA A 62 37.71 12.67 -44.07
C ALA A 62 37.55 11.13 -44.01
N MET A 63 38.66 10.38 -43.99
CA MET A 63 38.64 8.94 -43.74
C MET A 63 38.22 8.62 -42.30
N ALA A 64 38.71 9.39 -41.33
CA ALA A 64 38.38 9.20 -39.92
C ALA A 64 36.88 9.40 -39.65
N THR A 65 36.22 10.34 -40.33
CA THR A 65 34.77 10.54 -40.16
C THR A 65 33.94 9.36 -40.67
N TRP A 66 34.37 8.68 -41.75
CA TRP A 66 33.73 7.43 -42.18
C TRP A 66 34.02 6.25 -41.25
N SER A 67 35.24 6.15 -40.72
CA SER A 67 35.62 5.14 -39.73
C SER A 67 34.91 5.31 -38.39
N ALA A 68 34.54 6.54 -38.02
CA ALA A 68 33.78 6.82 -36.81
C ALA A 68 32.40 6.15 -36.83
N VAL A 69 31.73 6.17 -37.98
CA VAL A 69 30.31 5.77 -38.08
C VAL A 69 30.09 4.33 -38.57
N ALA A 70 31.08 3.72 -39.24
CA ALA A 70 30.98 2.36 -39.79
C ALA A 70 32.29 1.58 -39.61
N ASN A 71 32.23 0.24 -39.70
CA ASN A 71 33.39 -0.65 -39.55
C ASN A 71 34.32 -0.64 -40.78
N VAL A 72 34.80 0.54 -41.15
CA VAL A 72 35.75 0.77 -42.23
C VAL A 72 37.08 1.19 -41.61
N THR A 73 38.12 0.39 -41.80
CA THR A 73 39.49 0.69 -41.37
C THR A 73 40.34 1.06 -42.57
N PHE A 74 40.86 2.28 -42.60
CA PHE A 74 41.79 2.72 -43.63
C PHE A 74 43.25 2.45 -43.22
N ARG A 75 44.02 1.82 -44.11
CA ARG A 75 45.43 1.52 -43.86
C ARG A 75 46.32 2.13 -44.94
N GLU A 76 47.10 3.14 -44.59
CA GLU A 76 48.04 3.76 -45.52
C GLU A 76 49.16 2.77 -45.87
N VAL A 77 49.49 2.68 -47.16
CA VAL A 77 50.64 1.93 -47.68
C VAL A 77 51.46 2.83 -48.60
N ALA A 78 52.77 2.59 -48.67
CA ALA A 78 53.69 3.45 -49.43
C ALA A 78 53.36 3.53 -50.93
N SER A 79 52.86 2.44 -51.52
CA SER A 79 52.39 2.38 -52.90
C SER A 79 51.46 1.17 -53.10
N GLY A 80 50.67 1.18 -54.17
CA GLY A 80 49.85 0.03 -54.53
C GLY A 80 48.59 -0.18 -53.67
N GLY A 81 48.17 0.81 -52.89
CA GLY A 81 46.93 0.74 -52.13
C GLY A 81 45.71 0.64 -53.05
N LYS A 82 44.74 -0.21 -52.68
CA LYS A 82 43.48 -0.41 -53.44
C LYS A 82 42.72 0.90 -53.73
N LEU A 83 42.78 1.87 -52.83
CA LEU A 83 42.31 3.23 -53.09
C LEU A 83 43.51 4.16 -53.33
N GLN A 84 43.53 4.83 -54.48
CA GLN A 84 44.62 5.74 -54.84
C GLN A 84 44.09 7.18 -54.90
N LEU A 85 44.74 8.06 -54.15
CA LEU A 85 44.29 9.45 -54.00
C LEU A 85 45.32 10.41 -54.59
N ALA A 86 44.90 11.22 -55.54
CA ALA A 86 45.75 12.19 -56.22
C ALA A 86 44.98 13.48 -56.54
N THR A 87 45.68 14.46 -57.10
CA THR A 87 45.03 15.63 -57.71
C THR A 87 45.01 15.49 -59.22
N ASN A 88 44.02 16.08 -59.89
CA ASN A 88 43.91 16.12 -61.35
C ASN A 88 43.35 17.45 -61.86
N ASP A 89 44.16 18.21 -62.60
CA ASP A 89 43.83 19.57 -63.05
C ASP A 89 43.14 19.64 -64.43
N GLN A 90 42.44 18.58 -64.83
CA GLN A 90 41.72 18.51 -66.11
C GLN A 90 40.39 19.28 -66.06
N GLY A 91 40.42 20.56 -66.44
CA GLY A 91 39.22 21.35 -66.82
C GLY A 91 38.37 21.90 -65.66
N ALA A 92 37.61 22.97 -65.91
CA ALA A 92 36.90 23.75 -64.88
C ALA A 92 35.50 23.21 -64.50
N ALA A 93 35.14 21.98 -64.87
CA ALA A 93 33.75 21.51 -64.83
C ALA A 93 33.34 20.78 -63.54
N SER A 94 34.26 20.16 -62.80
CA SER A 94 33.97 19.46 -61.52
C SER A 94 35.05 19.72 -60.47
N ALA A 95 34.62 19.77 -59.20
CA ALA A 95 35.48 19.98 -58.04
C ALA A 95 36.32 18.75 -57.67
N ALA A 96 35.74 17.58 -57.81
CA ALA A 96 36.43 16.32 -57.64
C ALA A 96 35.64 15.23 -58.37
N TYR A 97 36.21 14.04 -58.39
CA TYR A 97 35.48 12.84 -58.79
C TYR A 97 36.16 11.61 -58.20
N ALA A 98 35.36 10.57 -58.01
CA ALA A 98 35.81 9.27 -57.54
C ALA A 98 35.13 8.14 -58.32
N TYR A 99 35.77 6.97 -58.27
CA TYR A 99 35.21 5.75 -58.85
C TYR A 99 34.59 4.86 -57.76
N TYR A 100 33.45 4.26 -58.06
CA TYR A 100 32.86 3.22 -57.21
C TYR A 100 33.82 2.02 -57.02
N PRO A 101 33.62 1.21 -55.96
CA PRO A 101 34.31 -0.07 -55.79
C PRO A 101 34.22 -0.93 -57.07
N GLN A 102 35.38 -1.27 -57.64
CA GLN A 102 35.50 -2.08 -58.86
C GLN A 102 35.77 -3.56 -58.52
N PRO A 103 35.22 -4.54 -59.27
CA PRO A 103 35.44 -5.96 -59.00
C PRO A 103 36.90 -6.45 -59.13
N TYR A 104 37.80 -5.68 -59.77
CA TYR A 104 39.13 -6.17 -60.21
C TYR A 104 40.34 -5.30 -59.84
N GLY A 105 40.32 -4.58 -58.71
CA GLY A 105 41.56 -4.44 -57.93
C GLY A 105 42.02 -3.04 -57.51
N MET A 106 41.59 -1.94 -58.13
CA MET A 106 41.94 -0.57 -57.68
C MET A 106 40.84 0.45 -58.03
N SER A 107 40.60 1.43 -57.13
CA SER A 107 39.76 2.61 -57.34
C SER A 107 40.58 3.89 -57.15
N GLY A 108 40.12 5.00 -57.74
CA GLY A 108 40.78 6.30 -57.69
C GLY A 108 39.85 7.41 -57.19
N LEU A 109 40.41 8.36 -56.44
CA LEU A 109 39.78 9.62 -56.03
C LEU A 109 40.71 10.77 -56.45
N TYR A 110 40.16 11.71 -57.22
CA TYR A 110 40.92 12.82 -57.80
C TYR A 110 40.32 14.17 -57.41
N LEU A 111 41.13 15.01 -56.77
CA LEU A 111 40.78 16.40 -56.47
C LEU A 111 41.29 17.34 -57.56
N ASN A 112 40.47 18.27 -58.05
CA ASN A 112 40.94 19.22 -59.05
C ASN A 112 41.59 20.45 -58.35
N ASN A 113 42.82 20.84 -58.70
CA ASN A 113 43.47 22.04 -58.14
C ASN A 113 43.16 23.32 -58.94
N ALA A 114 42.61 23.20 -60.16
CA ALA A 114 42.33 24.34 -61.03
C ALA A 114 41.13 25.19 -60.57
N LEU A 115 40.37 24.72 -59.59
CA LEU A 115 39.20 25.40 -59.02
C LEU A 115 39.49 25.87 -57.58
N SER A 116 38.87 26.99 -57.20
CA SER A 116 39.22 27.79 -56.02
C SER A 116 39.09 27.10 -54.65
N TYR A 117 38.45 25.93 -54.54
CA TYR A 117 38.26 25.24 -53.26
C TYR A 117 39.51 24.48 -52.76
N ASN A 118 40.50 24.21 -53.62
CA ASN A 118 41.74 23.52 -53.23
C ASN A 118 42.90 24.51 -53.00
N THR A 119 42.57 25.79 -52.84
CA THR A 119 43.52 26.89 -52.61
C THR A 119 43.62 27.20 -51.11
N ALA A 120 44.71 27.87 -50.70
CA ALA A 120 44.93 28.26 -49.30
C ALA A 120 43.86 29.22 -48.72
N THR A 121 42.98 29.78 -49.57
CA THR A 121 41.91 30.72 -49.18
C THR A 121 40.55 30.06 -48.97
N ALA A 122 40.37 28.78 -49.31
CA ALA A 122 39.12 28.06 -49.08
C ALA A 122 38.98 27.68 -47.59
N SER A 123 37.77 27.76 -47.05
CA SER A 123 37.51 27.32 -45.67
C SER A 123 37.80 25.83 -45.54
N ASN A 124 38.37 25.43 -44.40
CA ASN A 124 38.70 24.03 -44.13
C ASN A 124 37.44 23.12 -44.24
N ALA A 125 36.27 23.65 -43.85
CA ALA A 125 35.01 22.92 -43.89
C ALA A 125 34.57 22.51 -45.30
N TYR A 126 34.70 23.41 -46.30
CA TYR A 126 34.30 23.08 -47.68
C TYR A 126 35.24 22.05 -48.31
N ARG A 127 36.54 22.12 -48.01
CA ARG A 127 37.54 21.13 -48.45
C ARG A 127 37.24 19.73 -47.94
N ILE A 128 36.99 19.63 -46.63
CA ILE A 128 36.65 18.34 -46.00
C ILE A 128 35.30 17.82 -46.50
N ASN A 129 34.31 18.69 -46.71
CA ASN A 129 33.01 18.30 -47.26
C ASN A 129 33.13 17.56 -48.60
N VAL A 130 33.86 18.12 -49.57
CA VAL A 130 34.09 17.49 -50.89
C VAL A 130 34.81 16.15 -50.72
N LEU A 131 35.81 16.09 -49.85
CA LEU A 131 36.55 14.84 -49.61
C LEU A 131 35.67 13.74 -49.01
N VAL A 132 34.80 14.06 -48.05
CA VAL A 132 33.87 13.10 -47.46
C VAL A 132 32.89 12.58 -48.52
N HIS A 133 32.37 13.47 -49.38
CA HIS A 133 31.50 13.12 -50.51
C HIS A 133 32.18 12.11 -51.47
N GLU A 134 33.38 12.43 -51.95
CA GLU A 134 34.08 11.57 -52.91
C GLU A 134 34.58 10.25 -52.30
N LEU A 135 34.91 10.25 -51.02
CA LEU A 135 35.14 9.01 -50.27
C LEU A 135 33.86 8.18 -50.17
N GLY A 136 32.69 8.80 -50.04
CA GLY A 136 31.39 8.13 -50.12
C GLY A 136 31.23 7.35 -51.43
N HIS A 137 31.52 7.96 -52.57
CA HIS A 137 31.58 7.27 -53.88
C HIS A 137 32.57 6.11 -53.89
N SER A 138 33.80 6.35 -53.40
CA SER A 138 34.86 5.34 -53.33
C SER A 138 34.51 4.15 -52.43
N LEU A 139 33.62 4.36 -51.46
CA LEU A 139 33.08 3.34 -50.56
C LEU A 139 31.78 2.72 -51.08
N GLY A 140 31.14 3.32 -52.08
CA GLY A 140 30.03 2.72 -52.83
C GLY A 140 28.69 3.45 -52.75
N LEU A 141 28.65 4.68 -52.26
CA LEU A 141 27.45 5.53 -52.27
C LEU A 141 27.32 6.30 -53.59
N LYS A 142 26.14 6.35 -54.19
CA LYS A 142 25.82 7.19 -55.37
C LYS A 142 25.15 8.50 -54.96
N HIS A 143 25.00 9.42 -55.92
CA HIS A 143 24.12 10.58 -55.74
C HIS A 143 22.65 10.11 -55.56
N PRO A 144 21.86 10.80 -54.73
CA PRO A 144 20.45 10.46 -54.47
C PRO A 144 19.50 10.77 -55.64
N GLY A 145 20.02 11.35 -56.73
CA GLY A 145 19.29 11.61 -57.96
C GLY A 145 20.11 11.31 -59.23
N ASP A 146 19.48 11.46 -60.39
CA ASP A 146 20.14 11.26 -61.70
C ASP A 146 20.69 12.58 -62.23
N TYR A 147 21.73 13.09 -61.54
CA TYR A 147 22.41 14.33 -61.87
C TYR A 147 23.91 14.22 -61.62
N ASN A 148 24.71 15.02 -62.33
CA ASN A 148 26.15 15.10 -62.13
C ASN A 148 26.66 16.52 -62.44
N ALA A 149 27.88 16.86 -61.99
CA ALA A 149 28.47 18.18 -62.13
C ALA A 149 28.61 18.55 -63.62
N GLY A 150 28.08 19.72 -64.00
CA GLY A 150 28.06 20.19 -65.40
C GLY A 150 26.98 19.58 -66.31
N GLY A 151 26.18 18.61 -65.83
CA GLY A 151 25.15 17.92 -66.63
C GLY A 151 23.71 18.46 -66.49
N GLY A 152 23.44 19.30 -65.48
CA GLY A 152 22.07 19.70 -65.11
C GLY A 152 21.28 18.58 -64.43
N GLY A 153 20.17 18.91 -63.77
CA GLY A 153 19.29 17.95 -63.07
C GLY A 153 18.43 18.60 -61.98
N SER A 154 17.47 17.84 -61.45
CA SER A 154 16.61 18.22 -60.31
C SER A 154 16.71 17.15 -59.21
N PRO A 155 16.41 17.47 -57.95
CA PRO A 155 16.39 16.49 -56.86
C PRO A 155 15.50 15.26 -57.16
N GLY A 156 15.95 14.08 -56.76
CA GLY A 156 15.34 12.78 -57.10
C GLY A 156 15.85 12.16 -58.41
N PRO A 157 15.31 11.01 -58.89
CA PRO A 157 14.13 10.31 -58.40
C PRO A 157 14.40 9.22 -57.34
N TYR A 158 15.66 8.91 -57.00
CA TYR A 158 15.95 7.79 -56.08
C TYR A 158 15.57 8.12 -54.64
N LEU A 159 15.86 9.35 -54.21
CA LEU A 159 15.39 9.90 -52.94
C LEU A 159 14.31 10.97 -53.19
N PRO A 160 13.25 11.07 -52.36
CA PRO A 160 12.30 12.17 -52.46
C PRO A 160 12.99 13.53 -52.37
N GLY A 161 12.55 14.50 -53.19
CA GLY A 161 13.21 15.80 -53.27
C GLY A 161 13.32 16.58 -51.95
N ALA A 162 12.43 16.32 -50.98
CA ALA A 162 12.51 16.90 -49.64
C ALA A 162 13.69 16.39 -48.80
N LEU A 163 14.22 15.20 -49.14
CA LEU A 163 15.35 14.55 -48.45
C LEU A 163 16.64 14.60 -49.28
N ASP A 164 16.55 14.96 -50.57
CA ASP A 164 17.71 15.13 -51.45
C ASP A 164 18.29 16.55 -51.26
N ASN A 165 18.96 16.74 -50.14
CA ASN A 165 19.75 17.92 -49.82
C ASN A 165 20.85 17.60 -48.78
N SER A 166 21.74 18.57 -48.58
CA SER A 166 22.92 18.44 -47.72
C SER A 166 22.64 18.21 -46.24
N ASP A 167 21.43 18.46 -45.73
CA ASP A 167 21.10 18.23 -44.32
C ASP A 167 20.92 16.73 -44.04
N TYR A 168 20.49 15.96 -45.05
CA TYR A 168 20.23 14.53 -44.92
C TYR A 168 21.36 13.65 -45.49
N THR A 169 22.01 14.10 -46.55
CA THR A 169 23.09 13.35 -47.21
C THR A 169 24.13 14.28 -47.83
N MET A 170 25.39 14.01 -47.51
CA MET A 170 26.57 14.60 -48.12
C MET A 170 26.64 14.31 -49.62
N MET A 171 25.95 13.27 -50.09
CA MET A 171 25.93 12.88 -51.51
C MET A 171 25.02 13.76 -52.36
N SER A 172 24.24 14.67 -51.78
CA SER A 172 23.43 15.62 -52.54
C SER A 172 24.24 16.82 -53.04
N TYR A 173 23.85 17.37 -54.18
CA TYR A 173 24.34 18.67 -54.67
C TYR A 173 23.46 19.85 -54.27
N TYR A 174 22.33 19.59 -53.62
CA TYR A 174 21.39 20.62 -53.22
C TYR A 174 21.61 21.00 -51.76
N ASP A 175 21.56 22.28 -51.50
CA ASP A 175 21.70 22.81 -50.15
C ASP A 175 20.38 22.68 -49.39
N GLY A 176 20.45 22.23 -48.14
CA GLY A 176 19.32 22.19 -47.23
C GLY A 176 19.09 23.53 -46.51
N ALA A 177 18.24 23.48 -45.49
CA ALA A 177 17.91 24.65 -44.66
C ALA A 177 19.12 25.13 -43.86
N SER A 178 20.00 24.21 -43.46
CA SER A 178 21.19 24.51 -42.67
C SER A 178 22.23 25.39 -43.40
N LYS A 179 22.10 25.56 -44.72
CA LYS A 179 22.91 26.50 -45.53
C LYS A 179 22.77 27.96 -45.08
N ALA A 180 21.67 28.31 -44.40
CA ALA A 180 21.49 29.64 -43.84
C ALA A 180 22.58 30.00 -42.80
N ILE A 181 23.29 29.00 -42.26
CA ILE A 181 24.44 29.18 -41.38
C ILE A 181 25.65 29.59 -42.24
N ASP A 182 25.98 30.88 -42.23
CA ASP A 182 26.96 31.56 -43.10
C ASP A 182 28.14 30.69 -43.57
N GLY A 183 28.01 30.12 -44.78
CA GLY A 183 29.06 29.39 -45.47
C GLY A 183 29.49 28.05 -44.85
N LYS A 184 28.76 27.52 -43.86
CA LYS A 184 29.07 26.22 -43.25
C LYS A 184 28.41 25.08 -44.02
N ARG A 185 29.17 24.02 -44.27
CA ARG A 185 28.71 22.75 -44.83
C ARG A 185 29.03 21.63 -43.86
N PRO A 186 28.27 20.53 -43.88
CA PRO A 186 28.63 19.35 -43.11
C PRO A 186 30.01 18.84 -43.53
N ALA A 187 30.85 18.52 -42.55
CA ALA A 187 32.22 18.03 -42.75
C ALA A 187 32.37 16.54 -42.36
N ALA A 188 31.25 15.86 -42.11
CA ALA A 188 31.16 14.46 -41.74
C ALA A 188 29.90 13.85 -42.39
N PRO A 189 29.80 12.52 -42.48
CA PRO A 189 28.59 11.84 -42.98
C PRO A 189 27.32 12.29 -42.25
N MET A 190 26.26 12.57 -43.01
CA MET A 190 24.95 12.95 -42.48
C MET A 190 24.03 11.74 -42.32
N LEU A 191 22.82 11.96 -41.81
CA LEU A 191 21.89 10.91 -41.36
C LEU A 191 21.74 9.73 -42.33
N LEU A 192 21.50 9.98 -43.62
CA LEU A 192 21.28 8.93 -44.61
C LEU A 192 22.60 8.33 -45.13
N ASP A 193 23.69 9.08 -45.06
CA ASP A 193 25.03 8.58 -45.37
C ASP A 193 25.46 7.52 -44.37
N ILE A 194 25.25 7.79 -43.07
CA ILE A 194 25.53 6.87 -41.98
C ILE A 194 24.69 5.61 -42.15
N LEU A 195 23.38 5.75 -42.35
CA LEU A 195 22.46 4.63 -42.56
C LEU A 195 22.93 3.72 -43.71
N ALA A 196 23.26 4.31 -44.88
CA ALA A 196 23.71 3.55 -46.03
C ALA A 196 25.09 2.92 -45.81
N MET A 197 26.03 3.63 -45.18
CA MET A 197 27.39 3.12 -44.94
C MET A 197 27.41 1.98 -43.92
N GLN A 198 26.59 2.08 -42.87
CA GLN A 198 26.42 1.01 -41.88
C GLN A 198 25.75 -0.22 -42.50
N TYR A 199 24.82 -0.04 -43.45
CA TYR A 199 24.31 -1.16 -44.24
C TYR A 199 25.43 -1.84 -45.05
N LEU A 200 26.33 -1.08 -45.67
CA LEU A 200 27.43 -1.63 -46.46
C LEU A 200 28.46 -2.39 -45.61
N TYR A 201 28.86 -1.85 -44.47
CA TYR A 201 30.04 -2.33 -43.73
C TYR A 201 29.81 -2.65 -42.25
N GLY A 202 28.61 -2.44 -41.72
CA GLY A 202 28.27 -2.58 -40.30
C GLY A 202 28.57 -1.31 -39.50
N ALA A 203 27.78 -1.07 -38.45
CA ALA A 203 27.95 0.06 -37.54
C ALA A 203 29.20 -0.08 -36.66
N ASN A 204 29.91 1.02 -36.42
CA ASN A 204 31.05 1.03 -35.50
C ASN A 204 30.56 1.19 -34.06
N THR A 205 30.45 0.08 -33.35
CA THR A 205 29.94 0.03 -31.97
C THR A 205 31.01 0.34 -30.91
N ALA A 206 32.21 0.77 -31.32
CA ALA A 206 33.28 1.16 -30.40
C ALA A 206 33.50 2.68 -30.33
N TRP A 207 32.85 3.44 -31.22
CA TRP A 207 32.97 4.89 -31.28
C TRP A 207 32.01 5.55 -30.29
N HIS A 208 32.54 6.31 -29.33
CA HIS A 208 31.75 6.94 -28.26
C HIS A 208 30.77 5.94 -27.64
N ALA A 209 31.30 4.94 -26.92
CA ALA A 209 30.50 3.93 -26.23
C ALA A 209 30.34 4.24 -24.73
N GLY A 210 30.67 5.47 -24.32
CA GLY A 210 30.61 5.95 -22.94
C GLY A 210 29.60 7.08 -22.80
N ASN A 211 29.58 7.75 -21.66
CA ASN A 211 28.68 8.89 -21.47
C ASN A 211 29.31 10.14 -22.08
N ASP A 212 28.68 10.68 -23.12
CA ASP A 212 29.21 11.78 -23.90
C ASP A 212 28.30 13.03 -23.83
N VAL A 213 28.91 14.22 -23.94
CA VAL A 213 28.20 15.51 -23.96
C VAL A 213 28.52 16.24 -25.26
N TYR A 214 27.49 16.56 -26.03
CA TYR A 214 27.59 17.27 -27.31
C TYR A 214 27.08 18.70 -27.15
N THR A 215 27.98 19.68 -27.18
CA THR A 215 27.64 21.09 -26.96
C THR A 215 27.47 21.87 -28.27
N PHE A 216 26.46 22.75 -28.32
CA PHE A 216 26.11 23.54 -29.50
C PHE A 216 26.00 25.03 -29.21
N THR A 217 26.17 25.84 -30.26
CA THR A 217 25.93 27.30 -30.26
C THR A 217 25.00 27.64 -31.41
N ASN A 218 24.42 28.83 -31.45
CA ASN A 218 23.53 29.25 -32.55
C ASN A 218 24.16 29.19 -33.96
N THR A 219 25.48 29.05 -34.05
CA THR A 219 26.21 28.93 -35.33
C THR A 219 26.80 27.54 -35.56
N ALA A 220 26.40 26.51 -34.81
CA ALA A 220 26.94 25.15 -34.96
C ALA A 220 26.82 24.68 -36.41
N ALA A 221 27.91 24.14 -36.96
CA ALA A 221 27.90 23.60 -38.31
C ALA A 221 26.95 22.39 -38.40
N PRO A 222 26.37 22.11 -39.58
CA PRO A 222 25.53 20.94 -39.77
C PRO A 222 26.31 19.67 -39.45
N GLN A 223 25.75 18.80 -38.61
CA GLN A 223 26.38 17.55 -38.21
C GLN A 223 25.36 16.47 -37.85
N CYS A 224 25.78 15.21 -37.94
CA CYS A 224 25.01 14.07 -37.48
C CYS A 224 25.81 13.30 -36.42
N ILE A 225 25.21 13.08 -35.25
CA ILE A 225 25.83 12.35 -34.16
C ILE A 225 25.66 10.86 -34.40
N TRP A 226 26.78 10.14 -34.38
CA TRP A 226 26.83 8.70 -34.17
C TRP A 226 27.51 8.44 -32.84
N ASP A 227 26.83 7.69 -31.99
CA ASP A 227 27.27 7.30 -30.65
C ASP A 227 26.82 5.84 -30.45
N ALA A 228 27.73 5.01 -29.96
CA ALA A 228 27.53 3.57 -29.88
C ALA A 228 26.86 3.12 -28.57
N GLY A 229 26.71 4.01 -27.59
CA GLY A 229 26.04 3.71 -26.33
C GLY A 229 26.58 4.55 -25.17
N GLY A 230 25.88 4.49 -24.04
CA GLY A 230 26.13 5.35 -22.89
C GLY A 230 24.91 6.22 -22.58
N ILE A 231 25.07 7.10 -21.59
CA ILE A 231 24.10 8.14 -21.25
C ILE A 231 24.59 9.45 -21.84
N ASN A 232 23.90 9.92 -22.87
CA ASN A 232 24.37 11.00 -23.71
C ASN A 232 23.55 12.27 -23.51
N THR A 233 24.21 13.42 -23.64
CA THR A 233 23.62 14.74 -23.48
C THR A 233 23.73 15.57 -24.75
N LEU A 234 22.60 16.13 -25.20
CA LEU A 234 22.60 17.27 -26.11
C LEU A 234 22.54 18.57 -25.31
N ASP A 235 23.62 19.35 -25.39
CA ASP A 235 23.81 20.57 -24.62
C ASP A 235 23.74 21.81 -25.53
N PHE A 236 22.58 22.45 -25.53
CA PHE A 236 22.28 23.69 -26.22
C PHE A 236 22.41 24.92 -25.31
N SER A 237 23.00 24.79 -24.10
CA SER A 237 23.07 25.87 -23.10
C SER A 237 23.75 27.15 -23.62
N ALA A 238 24.66 27.03 -24.59
CA ALA A 238 25.34 28.18 -25.21
C ALA A 238 24.54 28.82 -26.37
N CYS A 239 23.32 28.36 -26.65
CA CYS A 239 22.38 29.01 -27.57
C CYS A 239 21.60 30.12 -26.85
N THR A 240 21.51 31.30 -27.47
CA THR A 240 20.88 32.49 -26.86
C THR A 240 19.51 32.82 -27.44
N GLY A 241 19.05 32.09 -28.45
CA GLY A 241 17.75 32.27 -29.10
C GLY A 241 16.95 30.97 -29.02
N ALA A 242 15.75 30.97 -29.61
CA ALA A 242 14.89 29.79 -29.58
C ALA A 242 15.58 28.56 -30.19
N THR A 243 15.28 27.37 -29.68
CA THR A 243 15.85 26.11 -30.15
C THR A 243 14.79 25.03 -30.31
N ILE A 244 15.08 24.00 -31.11
CA ILE A 244 14.29 22.77 -31.16
C ILE A 244 15.24 21.63 -30.82
N ILE A 245 14.93 20.85 -29.80
CA ILE A 245 15.76 19.70 -29.39
C ILE A 245 14.91 18.45 -29.53
N ASP A 246 15.39 17.47 -30.28
CA ASP A 246 14.70 16.22 -30.52
C ASP A 246 15.67 15.06 -30.23
N LEU A 247 15.34 14.27 -29.21
CA LEU A 247 16.16 13.16 -28.72
C LEU A 247 15.91 11.86 -29.47
N ASN A 248 15.00 11.86 -30.45
CA ASN A 248 14.63 10.66 -31.19
C ASN A 248 15.68 10.31 -32.25
N ALA A 249 16.02 9.02 -32.33
CA ALA A 249 16.94 8.53 -33.35
C ALA A 249 16.41 8.80 -34.76
N GLY A 250 17.23 9.42 -35.60
CA GLY A 250 16.85 9.83 -36.95
C GLY A 250 16.11 11.17 -37.04
N ALA A 251 15.94 11.88 -35.91
CA ALA A 251 15.35 13.22 -35.88
C ALA A 251 16.42 14.32 -36.00
N PHE A 252 15.93 15.56 -36.13
CA PHE A 252 16.75 16.76 -36.20
C PHE A 252 16.41 17.69 -35.04
N SER A 253 17.46 18.15 -34.39
CA SER A 253 17.49 19.32 -33.52
C SER A 253 18.00 20.54 -34.30
N GLU A 254 17.71 21.72 -33.78
CA GLU A 254 17.93 23.00 -34.42
C GLU A 254 18.45 24.04 -33.43
N THR A 255 19.62 24.61 -33.72
CA THR A 255 20.21 25.69 -32.88
C THR A 255 19.55 27.05 -33.09
N ALA A 256 18.65 27.13 -34.07
CA ALA A 256 17.66 28.18 -34.27
C ALA A 256 16.54 27.62 -35.18
N PRO A 257 15.27 28.06 -35.03
CA PRO A 257 14.16 27.46 -35.77
C PRO A 257 14.31 27.61 -37.30
N GLY A 258 14.05 26.52 -38.01
CA GLY A 258 14.23 26.35 -39.44
C GLY A 258 15.64 25.91 -39.88
N LEU A 259 16.58 25.57 -38.99
CA LEU A 259 17.97 25.27 -39.40
C LEU A 259 18.28 23.79 -39.67
N HIS A 260 17.61 22.84 -39.00
CA HIS A 260 17.83 21.39 -39.18
C HIS A 260 19.33 20.97 -39.16
N ASN A 261 20.12 21.50 -38.22
CA ASN A 261 21.59 21.40 -38.27
C ASN A 261 22.21 20.37 -37.33
N VAL A 262 21.44 19.72 -36.45
CA VAL A 262 21.95 18.67 -35.54
C VAL A 262 21.08 17.43 -35.68
N ALA A 263 21.57 16.41 -36.37
CA ALA A 263 20.85 15.14 -36.55
C ALA A 263 21.34 14.07 -35.59
N LEU A 264 20.45 13.18 -35.15
CA LEU A 264 20.82 11.94 -34.47
C LEU A 264 20.78 10.79 -35.47
N ALA A 265 21.86 10.02 -35.62
CA ALA A 265 21.84 8.85 -36.49
C ALA A 265 20.84 7.79 -35.99
N TYR A 266 20.36 6.96 -36.90
CA TYR A 266 19.49 5.83 -36.53
C TYR A 266 20.21 4.90 -35.55
N GLY A 267 19.52 4.50 -34.47
CA GLY A 267 20.06 3.63 -33.43
C GLY A 267 20.84 4.34 -32.31
N VAL A 268 21.00 5.66 -32.38
CA VAL A 268 21.58 6.45 -31.29
C VAL A 268 20.56 6.67 -30.19
N ALA A 269 20.97 6.46 -28.93
CA ALA A 269 20.18 6.76 -27.75
C ALA A 269 20.75 8.00 -27.06
N VAL A 270 19.87 8.94 -26.70
CA VAL A 270 20.20 10.15 -25.94
C VAL A 270 19.17 10.30 -24.84
N GLN A 271 19.61 10.57 -23.62
CA GLN A 271 18.74 10.61 -22.45
C GLN A 271 18.73 11.98 -21.77
N ARG A 272 19.54 12.94 -22.26
CA ARG A 272 19.68 14.23 -21.60
C ARG A 272 19.64 15.38 -22.58
N ALA A 273 18.93 16.44 -22.20
CA ALA A 273 18.84 17.69 -22.93
C ALA A 273 19.09 18.86 -21.98
N VAL A 274 19.88 19.83 -22.43
CA VAL A 274 20.04 21.11 -21.74
C VAL A 274 19.79 22.22 -22.76
N ALA A 275 18.72 22.98 -22.60
CA ALA A 275 18.41 24.12 -23.46
C ALA A 275 19.06 25.42 -22.94
N GLY A 276 18.98 26.45 -23.78
CA GLY A 276 19.70 27.71 -23.64
C GLY A 276 18.88 28.81 -22.97
N ALA A 277 19.18 30.06 -23.30
CA ALA A 277 18.55 31.23 -22.69
C ALA A 277 17.28 31.74 -23.43
N GLY A 278 16.85 31.04 -24.48
CA GLY A 278 15.64 31.39 -25.22
C GLY A 278 14.75 30.16 -25.37
N GLY A 279 13.44 30.39 -25.55
CA GLY A 279 12.43 29.33 -25.53
C GLY A 279 12.74 28.14 -26.44
N ALA A 280 12.69 26.94 -25.88
CA ALA A 280 13.00 25.68 -26.52
C ALA A 280 11.74 24.84 -26.71
N THR A 281 11.66 24.12 -27.83
CA THR A 281 10.74 22.99 -27.98
C THR A 281 11.55 21.72 -27.86
N ILE A 282 11.32 20.92 -26.81
CA ILE A 282 12.05 19.70 -26.53
C ILE A 282 11.11 18.49 -26.73
N ARG A 283 11.51 17.57 -27.61
CA ARG A 283 10.85 16.28 -27.82
C ARG A 283 11.79 15.18 -27.38
N ALA A 284 11.52 14.64 -26.22
CA ALA A 284 12.27 13.54 -25.67
C ALA A 284 11.80 12.20 -26.30
N ASN A 285 12.49 11.12 -25.94
CA ASN A 285 12.23 9.78 -26.49
C ASN A 285 11.66 8.87 -25.39
N ASP A 286 11.30 7.63 -25.74
CA ASP A 286 10.66 6.71 -24.80
C ASP A 286 11.61 6.12 -23.72
N LEU A 287 12.79 6.71 -23.50
CA LEU A 287 13.71 6.35 -22.41
C LEU A 287 13.48 7.28 -21.22
N GLY A 288 13.88 6.90 -20.01
CA GLY A 288 13.90 7.86 -18.90
C GLY A 288 14.91 8.98 -19.15
N ASN A 289 14.45 10.22 -19.20
CA ASN A 289 15.19 11.39 -19.65
C ASN A 289 15.40 12.42 -18.54
N LEU A 290 16.52 13.14 -18.60
CA LEU A 290 16.81 14.29 -17.74
C LEU A 290 16.90 15.56 -18.59
N ILE A 291 15.95 16.46 -18.41
CA ILE A 291 15.73 17.61 -19.28
C ILE A 291 15.80 18.90 -18.47
N THR A 292 16.49 19.91 -19.01
CA THR A 292 16.50 21.27 -18.49
C THR A 292 16.13 22.24 -19.62
N GLY A 293 15.01 22.95 -19.50
CA GLY A 293 14.53 23.98 -20.45
C GLY A 293 15.38 25.25 -20.44
N GLY A 294 15.87 25.62 -19.26
CA GLY A 294 16.80 26.74 -19.11
C GLY A 294 16.05 28.04 -18.88
N ALA A 295 16.14 29.00 -19.80
CA ALA A 295 15.38 30.24 -19.70
C ALA A 295 14.61 30.52 -20.99
N GLY A 296 13.52 31.27 -20.88
CA GLY A 296 12.55 31.46 -21.95
C GLY A 296 11.30 30.62 -21.68
N ALA A 297 10.27 30.80 -22.50
CA ALA A 297 9.07 29.96 -22.42
C ALA A 297 9.34 28.67 -23.20
N ASP A 298 9.49 27.57 -22.47
CA ASP A 298 9.87 26.26 -22.98
C ASP A 298 8.65 25.34 -23.11
N GLU A 299 8.67 24.47 -24.12
CA GLU A 299 7.67 23.42 -24.34
C GLU A 299 8.38 22.07 -24.36
N VAL A 300 8.08 21.21 -23.39
CA VAL A 300 8.75 19.91 -23.22
C VAL A 300 7.73 18.78 -23.29
N LEU A 301 8.03 17.76 -24.09
CA LEU A 301 7.33 16.47 -24.13
C LEU A 301 8.33 15.37 -23.74
N GLY A 302 8.14 14.73 -22.59
CA GLY A 302 9.03 13.73 -21.98
C GLY A 302 9.04 12.39 -22.72
N GLY A 303 7.87 11.80 -22.98
CA GLY A 303 7.76 10.57 -23.75
C GLY A 303 7.06 9.47 -22.97
N ALA A 304 7.66 8.29 -22.90
CA ALA A 304 7.07 7.12 -22.23
C ALA A 304 7.94 6.50 -21.14
N GLY A 305 9.12 7.09 -20.88
CA GLY A 305 10.00 6.68 -19.81
C GLY A 305 9.80 7.55 -18.57
N ASN A 306 10.41 7.16 -17.45
CA ASN A 306 10.38 7.96 -16.23
C ASN A 306 11.33 9.15 -16.36
N ASP A 307 10.76 10.33 -16.52
CA ASP A 307 11.46 11.55 -16.88
C ASP A 307 11.64 12.49 -15.70
N THR A 308 12.68 13.33 -15.75
CA THR A 308 12.90 14.44 -14.83
C THR A 308 13.07 15.69 -15.65
N ILE A 309 12.09 16.60 -15.54
CA ILE A 309 11.96 17.77 -16.37
C ILE A 309 11.98 19.02 -15.50
N THR A 310 12.95 19.89 -15.74
CA THR A 310 12.99 21.24 -15.16
C THR A 310 12.77 22.27 -16.26
N GLY A 311 11.73 23.10 -16.16
CA GLY A 311 11.45 24.21 -17.08
C GLY A 311 12.50 25.29 -16.95
N GLY A 312 12.56 25.94 -15.79
CA GLY A 312 13.60 26.87 -15.42
C GLY A 312 13.04 28.28 -15.24
N ALA A 313 13.39 29.23 -16.10
CA ALA A 313 12.91 30.60 -15.98
C ALA A 313 12.04 30.98 -17.18
N GLY A 314 10.74 31.15 -16.99
CA GLY A 314 9.83 31.42 -18.10
C GLY A 314 8.40 31.08 -17.75
N ASN A 315 7.55 30.97 -18.76
CA ASN A 315 6.23 30.39 -18.58
C ASN A 315 6.24 29.11 -19.40
N ASP A 316 6.50 28.00 -18.74
CA ASP A 316 6.86 26.74 -19.36
C ASP A 316 5.65 25.81 -19.43
N ARG A 317 5.66 24.94 -20.43
CA ARG A 317 4.65 23.90 -20.61
C ARG A 317 5.35 22.55 -20.64
N LEU A 318 5.22 21.81 -19.54
CA LEU A 318 5.89 20.54 -19.34
C LEU A 318 4.87 19.41 -19.39
N GLN A 319 5.13 18.43 -20.26
CA GLN A 319 4.36 17.20 -20.34
C GLN A 319 5.29 16.00 -20.11
N GLY A 320 5.05 15.19 -19.08
CA GLY A 320 5.80 13.97 -18.78
C GLY A 320 5.53 12.88 -19.83
N GLY A 321 4.28 12.43 -19.89
CA GLY A 321 3.76 11.51 -20.89
C GLY A 321 3.29 10.21 -20.24
N ARG A 322 4.01 9.12 -20.41
CA ARG A 322 3.81 7.90 -19.60
C ARG A 322 5.06 7.68 -18.78
N GLY A 323 4.91 7.00 -17.65
CA GLY A 323 6.03 6.76 -16.74
C GLY A 323 5.77 7.52 -15.44
N SER A 324 6.64 7.32 -14.46
CA SER A 324 6.61 8.12 -13.23
C SER A 324 7.57 9.28 -13.39
N ASP A 325 7.03 10.47 -13.61
CA ASP A 325 7.76 11.66 -14.03
C ASP A 325 7.91 12.67 -12.88
N VAL A 326 8.97 13.46 -12.93
CA VAL A 326 9.19 14.59 -12.01
C VAL A 326 9.23 15.87 -12.80
N LEU A 327 8.26 16.76 -12.56
CA LEU A 327 8.08 18.02 -13.27
C LEU A 327 8.29 19.19 -12.30
N ASP A 328 9.27 20.04 -12.61
CA ASP A 328 9.57 21.28 -11.90
C ASP A 328 9.50 22.44 -12.90
N GLY A 329 8.48 23.29 -12.81
CA GLY A 329 8.33 24.47 -13.68
C GLY A 329 9.47 25.47 -13.49
N GLY A 330 10.00 25.56 -12.27
CA GLY A 330 10.86 26.66 -11.87
C GLY A 330 10.10 27.98 -11.78
N SER A 331 10.77 29.09 -12.05
CA SER A 331 10.17 30.40 -11.87
C SER A 331 9.25 30.78 -13.04
N GLY A 332 8.00 31.11 -12.71
CA GLY A 332 7.11 31.85 -13.58
C GLY A 332 5.67 31.41 -13.43
N ARG A 333 4.97 31.29 -14.56
CA ARG A 333 3.62 30.71 -14.60
C ARG A 333 3.64 29.50 -15.51
N ASP A 334 3.74 28.35 -14.89
CA ASP A 334 3.99 27.10 -15.61
C ASP A 334 2.73 26.25 -15.70
N THR A 335 2.71 25.36 -16.69
CA THR A 335 1.69 24.32 -16.82
C THR A 335 2.38 22.97 -16.81
N LEU A 336 2.04 22.15 -15.82
CA LEU A 336 2.65 20.85 -15.56
C LEU A 336 1.59 19.76 -15.77
N ALA A 337 1.88 18.82 -16.65
CA ALA A 337 1.01 17.66 -16.90
C ALA A 337 1.88 16.39 -16.93
N GLY A 338 1.81 15.58 -15.88
CA GLY A 338 2.58 14.36 -15.71
C GLY A 338 2.09 13.31 -16.71
N GLY A 339 0.81 12.94 -16.66
CA GLY A 339 0.24 11.99 -17.59
C GLY A 339 0.01 10.64 -16.92
N ALA A 340 0.37 9.55 -17.59
CA ALA A 340 0.10 8.19 -17.08
C ALA A 340 1.24 7.70 -16.19
N GLY A 341 0.94 7.26 -14.96
CA GLY A 341 1.90 6.81 -13.96
C GLY A 341 1.95 7.73 -12.73
N ASP A 342 2.62 7.29 -11.67
CA ASP A 342 2.73 8.07 -10.43
C ASP A 342 3.70 9.25 -10.62
N ASP A 343 3.17 10.46 -10.75
CA ASP A 343 3.93 11.66 -11.09
C ASP A 343 4.20 12.57 -9.89
N ARG A 344 5.20 13.45 -10.04
CA ARG A 344 5.59 14.42 -9.01
C ARG A 344 5.72 15.82 -9.56
N TYR A 345 4.94 16.74 -9.00
CA TYR A 345 4.95 18.16 -9.32
C TYR A 345 5.69 18.95 -8.26
N VAL A 346 6.62 19.80 -8.67
CA VAL A 346 7.21 20.84 -7.82
C VAL A 346 6.57 22.16 -8.20
N VAL A 347 5.83 22.74 -7.25
CA VAL A 347 5.13 24.01 -7.44
C VAL A 347 5.70 25.07 -6.52
N ASP A 348 6.35 26.06 -7.11
CA ASP A 348 6.99 27.17 -6.40
C ASP A 348 6.26 28.52 -6.58
N SER A 349 5.26 28.57 -7.47
CA SER A 349 4.49 29.75 -7.82
C SER A 349 2.99 29.48 -7.70
N ALA A 350 2.26 30.39 -7.04
CA ALA A 350 0.81 30.30 -6.90
C ALA A 350 0.05 30.48 -8.23
N GLN A 351 0.76 30.74 -9.33
CA GLN A 351 0.18 30.87 -10.67
C GLN A 351 0.29 29.58 -11.49
N ASP A 352 1.09 28.61 -11.03
CA ASP A 352 1.30 27.35 -11.71
C ASP A 352 0.00 26.56 -11.78
N VAL A 353 -0.12 25.78 -12.85
CA VAL A 353 -1.27 24.94 -13.13
C VAL A 353 -0.78 23.51 -13.26
N VAL A 354 -1.20 22.65 -12.34
CA VAL A 354 -1.13 21.20 -12.51
C VAL A 354 -2.39 20.75 -13.26
N ASP A 355 -2.21 20.06 -14.38
CA ASP A 355 -3.27 19.64 -15.29
C ASP A 355 -3.27 18.12 -15.46
N GLU A 356 -4.02 17.44 -14.57
CA GLU A 356 -4.30 16.00 -14.64
C GLU A 356 -5.55 15.67 -15.47
N THR A 357 -6.11 16.65 -16.17
CA THR A 357 -7.28 16.41 -17.04
C THR A 357 -6.88 15.87 -18.42
N ALA A 358 -5.59 15.78 -18.70
CA ALA A 358 -5.05 15.22 -19.93
C ALA A 358 -5.40 13.72 -20.05
N ALA A 359 -5.82 13.29 -21.24
CA ALA A 359 -6.23 11.91 -21.45
C ALA A 359 -5.10 10.92 -21.16
N GLY A 360 -5.31 10.05 -20.18
CA GLY A 360 -4.35 9.03 -19.77
C GLY A 360 -3.78 9.21 -18.37
N SER A 361 -4.21 10.21 -17.59
CA SER A 361 -3.87 10.30 -16.17
C SER A 361 -4.40 9.09 -15.40
N ASP A 362 -3.46 8.33 -14.84
CA ASP A 362 -3.67 7.21 -13.94
C ASP A 362 -2.48 7.14 -12.99
N GLY A 363 -2.69 6.84 -11.70
CA GLY A 363 -1.59 6.82 -10.75
C GLY A 363 -1.98 7.44 -9.41
N VAL A 364 -0.98 7.57 -8.53
CA VAL A 364 -1.05 8.35 -7.30
C VAL A 364 -0.04 9.51 -7.43
N ASP A 365 -0.56 10.70 -7.65
CA ASP A 365 0.22 11.87 -8.01
C ASP A 365 0.54 12.73 -6.80
N THR A 366 1.78 13.22 -6.76
CA THR A 366 2.30 14.00 -5.62
C THR A 366 2.65 15.42 -6.00
N LEU A 367 2.02 16.37 -5.31
CA LEU A 367 2.38 17.78 -5.36
C LEU A 367 3.27 18.17 -4.17
N LEU A 368 4.41 18.76 -4.49
CA LEU A 368 5.30 19.42 -3.55
C LEU A 368 5.18 20.93 -3.65
N THR A 369 5.08 21.60 -2.51
CA THR A 369 5.15 23.05 -2.49
C THR A 369 5.79 23.59 -1.22
N ALA A 370 6.40 24.78 -1.31
CA ALA A 370 6.82 25.57 -0.16
C ALA A 370 5.95 26.84 0.02
N LEU A 371 4.88 26.97 -0.77
CA LEU A 371 3.91 28.07 -0.67
C LEU A 371 3.07 27.92 0.60
N SER A 372 2.73 29.04 1.24
CA SER A 372 1.96 29.05 2.48
C SER A 372 0.51 28.55 2.33
N MET A 373 0.03 28.34 1.11
CA MET A 373 -1.27 27.76 0.85
C MET A 373 -1.32 27.03 -0.48
N TRP A 374 -2.05 25.93 -0.54
CA TRP A 374 -2.34 25.22 -1.77
C TRP A 374 -3.68 24.47 -1.70
N THR A 375 -4.33 24.31 -2.85
CA THR A 375 -5.52 23.46 -3.00
C THR A 375 -5.28 22.52 -4.17
N LEU A 376 -5.39 21.21 -3.93
CA LEU A 376 -5.22 20.21 -4.96
C LEU A 376 -6.27 20.38 -6.06
N GLN A 377 -5.82 20.29 -7.30
CA GLN A 377 -6.66 20.16 -8.47
C GLN A 377 -7.23 18.73 -8.54
N ASP A 378 -8.27 18.51 -9.36
CA ASP A 378 -8.81 17.17 -9.60
C ASP A 378 -7.71 16.25 -10.19
N GLY A 379 -7.64 15.01 -9.72
CA GLY A 379 -6.68 14.00 -10.20
C GLY A 379 -5.32 14.00 -9.51
N VAL A 380 -5.14 14.77 -8.44
CA VAL A 380 -3.93 14.71 -7.60
C VAL A 380 -4.32 14.25 -6.20
N GLU A 381 -3.63 13.25 -5.66
CA GLU A 381 -3.99 12.62 -4.38
C GLU A 381 -3.09 13.09 -3.23
N VAL A 382 -1.82 13.41 -3.48
CA VAL A 382 -0.86 13.69 -2.40
C VAL A 382 -0.41 15.14 -2.41
N LEU A 383 -0.61 15.84 -1.30
CA LEU A 383 -0.09 17.19 -1.05
C LEU A 383 0.97 17.15 0.06
N HIS A 384 2.19 17.53 -0.27
CA HIS A 384 3.30 17.57 0.69
C HIS A 384 3.90 18.97 0.75
N TYR A 385 3.70 19.64 1.90
CA TYR A 385 4.38 20.89 2.19
C TYR A 385 5.86 20.66 2.56
N THR A 386 6.75 21.37 1.89
CA THR A 386 8.20 21.27 2.04
C THR A 386 8.82 22.49 2.71
N GLY A 387 8.00 23.49 3.05
CA GLY A 387 8.44 24.67 3.79
C GLY A 387 8.55 24.40 5.29
N SER A 388 8.74 25.48 6.06
CA SER A 388 8.93 25.40 7.52
C SER A 388 8.04 26.37 8.30
N GLY A 389 7.07 27.01 7.64
CA GLY A 389 6.13 27.95 8.26
C GLY A 389 4.72 27.39 8.24
N ALA A 390 3.76 28.15 8.77
CA ALA A 390 2.34 27.81 8.72
C ALA A 390 1.87 27.63 7.27
N PHE A 391 1.11 26.56 7.05
CA PHE A 391 0.61 26.11 5.77
C PHE A 391 -0.91 25.90 5.80
N SER A 392 -1.60 26.28 4.72
CA SER A 392 -3.01 25.93 4.51
C SER A 392 -3.15 25.01 3.31
N GLY A 393 -3.33 23.72 3.58
CA GLY A 393 -3.47 22.67 2.58
C GLY A 393 -4.92 22.22 2.45
N LYS A 394 -5.42 22.11 1.22
CA LYS A 394 -6.76 21.58 0.95
C LYS A 394 -6.72 20.49 -0.13
N GLY A 395 -7.38 19.37 0.12
CA GLY A 395 -7.64 18.29 -0.81
C GLY A 395 -8.76 18.59 -1.83
N ASN A 396 -9.20 17.54 -2.51
CA ASN A 396 -10.26 17.51 -3.51
C ASN A 396 -11.33 16.48 -3.09
N ALA A 397 -11.93 15.74 -4.04
CA ALA A 397 -12.98 14.76 -3.74
C ALA A 397 -12.49 13.29 -3.80
N LEU A 398 -11.16 13.11 -3.92
CA LEU A 398 -10.48 11.82 -3.94
C LEU A 398 -9.94 11.49 -2.55
N ASP A 399 -9.54 10.25 -2.33
CA ASP A 399 -8.83 9.84 -1.11
C ASP A 399 -7.43 10.49 -1.09
N ASN A 400 -7.28 11.60 -0.37
CA ASN A 400 -6.08 12.43 -0.37
C ASN A 400 -5.14 12.14 0.79
N ARG A 401 -3.86 12.43 0.60
CA ARG A 401 -2.85 12.44 1.67
C ARG A 401 -2.22 13.82 1.78
N LEU A 402 -2.44 14.51 2.90
CA LEU A 402 -1.97 15.87 3.16
C LEU A 402 -0.92 15.86 4.28
N ALA A 403 0.20 16.56 4.08
CA ALA A 403 1.24 16.77 5.10
C ALA A 403 1.56 18.26 5.29
N GLY A 404 1.38 18.74 6.53
CA GLY A 404 1.48 20.14 6.96
C GLY A 404 2.91 20.60 7.27
N GLY A 405 3.67 19.82 8.03
CA GLY A 405 5.08 20.09 8.30
C GLY A 405 5.36 20.46 9.77
N ALA A 406 5.98 21.60 10.01
CA ALA A 406 6.37 22.05 11.36
C ALA A 406 5.74 23.39 11.76
N GLY A 407 4.83 23.91 10.93
CA GLY A 407 4.11 25.16 11.17
C GLY A 407 2.81 24.89 11.93
N ASN A 408 2.07 25.96 12.25
CA ASN A 408 0.69 25.79 12.70
C ASN A 408 -0.19 25.72 11.45
N ASP A 409 -0.59 24.52 11.09
CA ASP A 409 -1.10 24.18 9.78
C ASP A 409 -2.61 24.00 9.80
N LEU A 410 -3.27 24.38 8.71
CA LEU A 410 -4.70 24.16 8.48
C LEU A 410 -4.86 23.19 7.33
N LEU A 411 -5.22 21.94 7.63
CA LEU A 411 -5.40 20.87 6.67
C LEU A 411 -6.88 20.52 6.54
N ALA A 412 -7.37 20.50 5.29
CA ALA A 412 -8.74 20.11 4.98
C ALA A 412 -8.78 19.05 3.88
N GLY A 413 -9.22 17.83 4.17
CA GLY A 413 -9.31 16.72 3.20
C GLY A 413 -10.40 16.96 2.14
N ALA A 414 -11.55 17.44 2.61
CA ALA A 414 -12.76 17.79 1.86
C ALA A 414 -13.68 16.60 1.59
N GLY A 415 -13.37 15.70 0.66
CA GLY A 415 -14.18 14.48 0.52
C GLY A 415 -13.37 13.32 -0.05
N GLY A 416 -13.75 12.10 0.32
CA GLY A 416 -12.90 10.93 0.13
C GLY A 416 -12.48 10.40 1.49
N ASN A 417 -11.76 9.28 1.55
CA ASN A 417 -11.15 8.80 2.79
C ASN A 417 -9.72 9.35 2.87
N ASP A 418 -9.58 10.48 3.55
CA ASP A 418 -8.37 11.28 3.56
C ASP A 418 -7.42 10.88 4.69
N ARG A 419 -6.12 11.12 4.51
CA ARG A 419 -5.10 11.04 5.56
C ARG A 419 -4.42 12.39 5.73
N LEU A 420 -4.62 13.02 6.88
CA LEU A 420 -4.06 14.32 7.22
C LEU A 420 -2.97 14.15 8.30
N ASP A 421 -1.80 14.73 8.07
CA ASP A 421 -0.64 14.73 8.97
C ASP A 421 -0.20 16.18 9.21
N GLY A 422 -0.55 16.74 10.37
CA GLY A 422 -0.21 18.11 10.77
C GLY A 422 1.30 18.26 10.95
N GLY A 423 1.87 17.43 11.80
CA GLY A 423 3.30 17.25 11.99
C GLY A 423 3.78 17.84 13.31
N SER A 424 4.26 19.07 13.33
CA SER A 424 4.56 19.78 14.58
C SER A 424 4.01 21.18 14.49
N GLY A 425 3.54 21.74 15.59
CA GLY A 425 2.79 23.00 15.58
C GLY A 425 1.45 22.79 16.24
N ALA A 426 0.69 23.88 16.40
CA ALA A 426 -0.71 23.77 16.82
C ALA A 426 -1.57 23.78 15.56
N ASP A 427 -1.98 22.59 15.13
CA ASP A 427 -2.59 22.32 13.84
C ASP A 427 -4.11 22.25 13.93
N THR A 428 -4.78 22.44 12.80
CA THR A 428 -6.22 22.23 12.68
C THR A 428 -6.47 21.29 11.51
N LEU A 429 -7.03 20.13 11.81
CA LEU A 429 -7.28 19.06 10.85
C LEU A 429 -8.79 18.87 10.69
N ASP A 430 -9.26 18.92 9.45
CA ASP A 430 -10.66 18.74 9.05
C ASP A 430 -10.70 17.72 7.91
N GLY A 431 -11.04 16.46 8.22
CA GLY A 431 -11.14 15.40 7.21
C GLY A 431 -12.17 15.76 6.13
N GLY A 432 -13.30 16.33 6.55
CA GLY A 432 -14.45 16.54 5.68
C GLY A 432 -15.29 15.28 5.57
N THR A 433 -15.88 15.02 4.40
CA THR A 433 -16.76 13.86 4.26
C THR A 433 -15.98 12.60 3.91
N GLY A 434 -16.09 11.55 4.72
CA GLY A 434 -15.37 10.32 4.44
C GLY A 434 -15.19 9.50 5.71
N ASN A 435 -14.30 8.52 5.66
CA ASN A 435 -13.71 7.96 6.86
C ASN A 435 -12.23 8.37 6.87
N ASP A 436 -11.92 9.42 7.62
CA ASP A 436 -10.62 10.07 7.52
C ASP A 436 -9.66 9.63 8.63
N ILE A 437 -8.36 9.71 8.38
CA ILE A 437 -7.32 9.50 9.40
C ILE A 437 -6.61 10.83 9.64
N MET A 438 -6.69 11.34 10.86
CA MET A 438 -6.06 12.60 11.27
C MET A 438 -4.97 12.35 12.31
N LEU A 439 -3.79 12.92 12.07
CA LEU A 439 -2.63 12.90 12.96
C LEU A 439 -2.17 14.34 13.16
N GLY A 440 -2.29 14.89 14.36
CA GLY A 440 -1.84 16.25 14.65
C GLY A 440 -0.34 16.29 14.88
N GLY A 441 0.19 15.36 15.68
CA GLY A 441 1.62 15.18 15.86
C GLY A 441 2.16 15.83 17.14
N LEU A 442 2.94 16.90 17.06
CA LEU A 442 3.47 17.60 18.26
C LEU A 442 2.88 19.00 18.35
N GLY A 443 2.15 19.29 19.42
CA GLY A 443 1.58 20.60 19.74
C GLY A 443 0.13 20.45 20.16
N ASP A 444 -0.54 21.58 20.40
CA ASP A 444 -1.93 21.58 20.85
C ASP A 444 -2.84 21.64 19.61
N ASP A 445 -3.34 20.49 19.19
CA ASP A 445 -4.02 20.31 17.91
C ASP A 445 -5.55 20.32 18.04
N VAL A 446 -6.22 20.64 16.92
CA VAL A 446 -7.69 20.68 16.83
C VAL A 446 -8.19 19.79 15.70
N TYR A 447 -8.99 18.79 16.05
CA TYR A 447 -9.65 17.88 15.10
C TYR A 447 -11.12 18.25 14.92
N LEU A 448 -11.56 18.35 13.67
CA LEU A 448 -12.97 18.52 13.32
C LEU A 448 -13.51 17.17 12.85
N LEU A 449 -14.39 16.56 13.65
CA LEU A 449 -14.98 15.24 13.36
C LEU A 449 -16.42 15.40 12.90
N ASP A 450 -16.73 14.89 11.71
CA ASP A 450 -18.09 14.94 11.18
C ASP A 450 -18.63 13.58 10.70
N ALA A 451 -17.76 12.58 10.57
CA ALA A 451 -18.12 11.21 10.21
C ALA A 451 -17.73 10.21 11.31
N ALA A 452 -18.57 9.20 11.51
CA ALA A 452 -18.36 8.22 12.57
C ALA A 452 -17.18 7.26 12.30
N GLY A 453 -16.70 7.21 11.06
CA GLY A 453 -15.53 6.42 10.68
C GLY A 453 -14.21 7.19 10.75
N ASP A 454 -14.22 8.46 11.17
CA ASP A 454 -13.00 9.25 11.36
C ASP A 454 -12.16 8.67 12.50
N VAL A 455 -10.85 8.56 12.28
CA VAL A 455 -9.87 8.05 13.22
C VAL A 455 -8.85 9.12 13.53
N ILE A 456 -8.67 9.43 14.81
CA ILE A 456 -7.57 10.25 15.31
C ILE A 456 -6.49 9.34 15.86
N THR A 457 -5.23 9.59 15.49
CA THR A 457 -4.07 8.89 16.07
C THR A 457 -3.14 9.91 16.70
N GLU A 458 -3.05 9.89 18.03
CA GLU A 458 -2.20 10.79 18.80
C GLU A 458 -1.12 10.08 19.62
N GLY A 459 0.02 10.77 19.75
CA GLY A 459 1.19 10.27 20.46
C GLY A 459 1.16 10.58 21.95
N GLU A 460 1.84 9.76 22.77
CA GLU A 460 2.05 10.11 24.18
C GLU A 460 2.83 11.45 24.28
N SER A 461 2.31 12.42 25.06
CA SER A 461 2.92 13.75 25.23
C SER A 461 3.02 14.60 23.96
N ALA A 462 2.10 14.41 23.01
CA ALA A 462 1.97 15.20 21.79
C ALA A 462 1.63 16.68 22.08
N GLY A 463 0.72 16.94 23.01
CA GLY A 463 0.33 18.28 23.44
C GLY A 463 -0.96 18.19 24.24
N ARG A 464 -1.78 19.23 24.21
CA ARG A 464 -3.15 19.20 24.76
C ARG A 464 -4.15 19.41 23.64
N ASP A 465 -4.82 18.33 23.27
CA ASP A 465 -5.53 18.23 22.01
C ASP A 465 -7.05 18.34 22.17
N MET A 466 -7.71 18.86 21.14
CA MET A 466 -9.14 19.16 21.14
C MET A 466 -9.88 18.52 19.98
N VAL A 467 -10.92 17.75 20.30
CA VAL A 467 -11.89 17.26 19.32
C VAL A 467 -13.13 18.13 19.33
N ARG A 468 -13.48 18.66 18.15
CA ARG A 468 -14.72 19.37 17.90
C ARG A 468 -15.60 18.51 17.01
N THR A 469 -16.65 17.95 17.58
CA THR A 469 -17.47 16.96 16.87
C THR A 469 -18.82 17.52 16.43
N THR A 470 -19.24 17.06 15.26
CA THR A 470 -20.63 17.10 14.80
C THR A 470 -21.31 15.72 14.81
N LEU A 471 -20.78 14.72 15.53
CA LEU A 471 -21.45 13.45 15.79
C LEU A 471 -22.34 13.53 17.02
N ALA A 472 -23.46 12.81 17.04
CA ALA A 472 -24.36 12.82 18.21
C ALA A 472 -23.79 12.08 19.42
N ALA A 473 -22.85 11.17 19.21
CA ALA A 473 -22.15 10.44 20.25
C ALA A 473 -20.67 10.28 19.88
N LEU A 474 -19.78 10.40 20.87
CA LEU A 474 -18.34 10.17 20.69
C LEU A 474 -17.68 9.83 22.03
N THR A 475 -16.79 8.84 22.00
CA THR A 475 -15.81 8.59 23.08
C THR A 475 -14.45 9.08 22.61
N LEU A 476 -13.73 9.82 23.45
CA LEU A 476 -12.39 10.30 23.12
C LEU A 476 -11.43 9.14 22.85
N MET A 477 -10.64 9.28 21.79
CA MET A 477 -9.52 8.39 21.49
C MET A 477 -8.42 8.57 22.55
N GLN A 478 -7.47 7.62 22.61
CA GLN A 478 -6.33 7.73 23.52
C GLN A 478 -5.51 9.01 23.22
N ASN A 479 -4.87 9.56 24.26
CA ASN A 479 -3.98 10.73 24.17
C ASN A 479 -4.64 12.05 23.72
N VAL A 480 -5.98 12.14 23.76
CA VAL A 480 -6.72 13.38 23.48
C VAL A 480 -7.41 13.86 24.75
N GLU A 481 -7.24 15.13 25.12
CA GLU A 481 -7.74 15.66 26.40
C GLU A 481 -9.11 16.34 26.30
N ASP A 482 -9.39 17.07 25.22
CA ASP A 482 -10.58 17.93 25.15
C ASP A 482 -11.60 17.47 24.12
N LEU A 483 -12.89 17.59 24.46
CA LEU A 483 -14.02 17.24 23.58
C LEU A 483 -15.13 18.29 23.65
N ALA A 484 -15.58 18.77 22.50
CA ALA A 484 -16.68 19.74 22.40
C ALA A 484 -17.70 19.41 21.31
N GLY A 485 -18.99 19.39 21.68
CA GLY A 485 -20.10 19.34 20.73
C GLY A 485 -20.35 20.71 20.10
N THR A 486 -20.41 20.80 18.77
CA THR A 486 -20.44 22.10 18.06
C THR A 486 -21.80 22.51 17.47
N VAL A 487 -22.68 21.55 17.22
CA VAL A 487 -24.06 21.79 16.74
C VAL A 487 -24.97 22.18 17.89
N ALA A 488 -25.56 23.37 17.81
CA ALA A 488 -26.46 23.91 18.85
C ALA A 488 -27.77 23.12 18.99
N SER A 489 -28.22 22.97 20.24
CA SER A 489 -29.44 22.26 20.66
C SER A 489 -29.49 20.76 20.32
N ARG A 490 -28.40 20.15 19.87
CA ARG A 490 -28.34 18.69 19.75
C ARG A 490 -28.09 18.08 21.12
N ALA A 491 -28.79 17.00 21.45
CA ALA A 491 -28.42 16.16 22.58
C ALA A 491 -27.21 15.29 22.22
N TYR A 492 -26.08 15.52 22.87
CA TYR A 492 -24.88 14.70 22.70
C TYR A 492 -24.74 13.62 23.77
N ARG A 493 -24.02 12.54 23.42
CA ARG A 493 -23.41 11.61 24.36
C ARG A 493 -21.89 11.67 24.21
N LEU A 494 -21.20 12.40 25.09
CA LEU A 494 -19.75 12.61 25.00
C LEU A 494 -19.07 11.92 26.17
N THR A 495 -18.11 11.05 25.89
CA THR A 495 -17.36 10.31 26.90
C THR A 495 -15.88 10.63 26.77
N GLY A 496 -15.19 10.89 27.88
CA GLY A 496 -13.74 11.06 27.92
C GLY A 496 -13.00 9.73 27.86
N ASN A 497 -11.73 9.76 28.22
CA ASN A 497 -10.83 8.62 28.28
C ASN A 497 -10.24 8.49 29.70
N GLY A 498 -8.98 8.03 29.83
CA GLY A 498 -8.32 7.89 31.14
C GLY A 498 -7.44 9.08 31.55
N LEU A 499 -7.57 10.22 30.87
CA LEU A 499 -6.80 11.45 31.09
C LEU A 499 -7.66 12.53 31.76
N ASP A 500 -7.03 13.60 32.24
CA ASP A 500 -7.75 14.78 32.75
C ASP A 500 -8.46 15.53 31.59
N ASN A 501 -9.73 15.20 31.31
CA ASN A 501 -10.45 15.69 30.16
C ASN A 501 -11.21 17.01 30.41
N VAL A 502 -11.37 17.84 29.37
CA VAL A 502 -12.39 18.92 29.37
C VAL A 502 -13.46 18.63 28.33
N ILE A 503 -14.66 18.29 28.81
CA ILE A 503 -15.78 17.93 27.95
C ILE A 503 -16.86 19.02 28.02
N ALA A 504 -17.19 19.59 26.87
CA ALA A 504 -18.24 20.60 26.73
C ALA A 504 -19.37 20.10 25.84
N GLY A 505 -20.58 20.07 26.40
CA GLY A 505 -21.81 19.96 25.65
C GLY A 505 -22.15 21.26 24.90
N ASN A 506 -23.45 21.52 24.77
CA ASN A 506 -23.99 22.68 24.10
C ASN A 506 -25.33 23.10 24.76
N SER A 507 -26.19 23.82 24.06
CA SER A 507 -27.54 24.12 24.56
C SER A 507 -28.53 22.93 24.45
N GLY A 508 -28.03 21.70 24.46
CA GLY A 508 -28.75 20.45 24.20
C GLY A 508 -29.39 19.87 25.46
N ASN A 509 -29.66 18.57 25.46
CA ASN A 509 -29.84 17.81 26.70
C ASN A 509 -28.75 16.75 26.66
N ASP A 510 -27.58 17.09 27.18
CA ASP A 510 -26.36 16.36 26.92
C ASP A 510 -26.10 15.31 28.01
N THR A 511 -25.53 14.18 27.63
CA THR A 511 -24.99 13.17 28.54
C THR A 511 -23.48 13.21 28.41
N LEU A 512 -22.80 13.63 29.47
CA LEU A 512 -21.35 13.75 29.51
C LEU A 512 -20.80 12.77 30.55
N ALA A 513 -19.79 12.00 30.19
CA ALA A 513 -19.08 11.11 31.10
C ALA A 513 -17.58 11.44 31.04
N GLY A 514 -16.94 11.70 32.19
CA GLY A 514 -15.51 12.01 32.27
C GLY A 514 -14.67 10.78 32.00
N GLY A 515 -14.87 9.72 32.78
CA GLY A 515 -14.12 8.48 32.65
C GLY A 515 -13.19 8.33 33.84
N ALA A 516 -11.89 8.19 33.62
CA ALA A 516 -10.91 8.24 34.69
C ALA A 516 -10.02 9.47 34.49
N GLY A 517 -9.57 10.10 35.56
CA GLY A 517 -8.81 11.36 35.50
C GLY A 517 -9.54 12.47 36.25
N ASN A 518 -8.92 13.65 36.37
CA ASN A 518 -9.56 14.80 37.00
C ASN A 518 -10.27 15.64 35.93
N ASP A 519 -11.53 15.32 35.66
CA ASP A 519 -12.25 15.83 34.51
C ASP A 519 -12.95 17.16 34.80
N THR A 520 -13.20 17.95 33.76
CA THR A 520 -14.09 19.11 33.80
C THR A 520 -15.21 18.95 32.78
N LEU A 521 -16.42 18.70 33.28
CA LEU A 521 -17.62 18.50 32.47
C LEU A 521 -18.49 19.76 32.48
N ARG A 522 -18.87 20.26 31.30
CA ARG A 522 -19.70 21.47 31.13
C ARG A 522 -20.94 21.18 30.29
N GLY A 523 -22.10 21.07 30.95
CA GLY A 523 -23.41 20.85 30.30
C GLY A 523 -23.93 22.07 29.55
N MET A 524 -23.58 23.28 30.00
CA MET A 524 -24.01 24.57 29.45
C MET A 524 -25.51 24.88 29.68
N SER A 525 -26.40 24.53 28.77
CA SER A 525 -27.83 24.82 28.93
C SER A 525 -28.62 23.61 28.50
N GLY A 526 -29.57 23.16 29.29
CA GLY A 526 -30.20 21.89 28.96
C GLY A 526 -30.81 21.20 30.15
N ARG A 527 -31.28 19.99 29.93
CA ARG A 527 -31.35 18.99 30.99
C ARG A 527 -30.18 18.06 30.75
N ASP A 528 -29.08 18.33 31.43
CA ASP A 528 -27.84 17.61 31.19
C ASP A 528 -27.63 16.52 32.26
N SER A 529 -26.92 15.47 31.90
CA SER A 529 -26.50 14.40 32.80
C SER A 529 -24.98 14.31 32.74
N LEU A 530 -24.31 14.70 33.81
CA LEU A 530 -22.85 14.71 33.93
C LEU A 530 -22.45 13.64 34.95
N LEU A 531 -21.62 12.70 34.52
CA LEU A 531 -20.99 11.67 35.35
C LEU A 531 -19.47 11.90 35.34
N GLY A 532 -18.87 12.26 36.47
CA GLY A 532 -17.43 12.47 36.61
C GLY A 532 -16.67 11.18 36.32
N GLY A 533 -16.75 10.22 37.24
CA GLY A 533 -16.14 8.90 37.06
C GLY A 533 -15.12 8.64 38.15
N GLU A 534 -13.91 8.20 37.82
CA GLU A 534 -12.81 8.11 38.77
C GLU A 534 -11.92 9.36 38.72
N GLY A 535 -11.61 9.97 39.87
CA GLY A 535 -10.71 11.13 39.95
C GLY A 535 -11.36 12.32 40.66
N ASP A 536 -10.65 13.43 40.78
CA ASP A 536 -11.19 14.63 41.45
C ASP A 536 -11.87 15.54 40.41
N ASP A 537 -13.17 15.33 40.19
CA ASP A 537 -13.87 15.91 39.04
C ASP A 537 -14.49 17.28 39.31
N ARG A 538 -14.70 18.04 38.23
CA ARG A 538 -15.38 19.34 38.22
C ARG A 538 -16.61 19.31 37.31
N LEU A 539 -17.80 19.39 37.90
CA LEU A 539 -19.07 19.31 37.18
C LEU A 539 -19.77 20.69 37.12
N GLU A 540 -20.00 21.19 35.91
CA GLU A 540 -20.71 22.44 35.61
C GLU A 540 -21.96 22.15 34.76
N GLY A 541 -23.09 21.81 35.40
CA GLY A 541 -24.35 21.57 34.69
C GLY A 541 -24.87 22.80 33.93
N GLY A 542 -24.58 24.00 34.44
CA GLY A 542 -25.04 25.25 33.83
C GLY A 542 -26.52 25.53 34.13
N SER A 543 -27.29 25.91 33.10
CA SER A 543 -28.70 26.27 33.28
C SER A 543 -29.63 25.14 32.88
N GLY A 544 -30.49 24.74 33.80
CA GLY A 544 -31.60 23.85 33.53
C GLY A 544 -31.69 22.73 34.56
N GLY A 545 -32.24 21.59 34.15
CA GLY A 545 -32.71 20.57 35.09
C GLY A 545 -31.78 19.39 35.15
N ASP A 546 -30.57 19.57 35.69
CA ASP A 546 -29.43 18.68 35.44
C ASP A 546 -29.29 17.54 36.46
N THR A 547 -28.51 16.53 36.11
CA THR A 547 -28.04 15.48 37.02
C THR A 547 -26.52 15.51 37.04
N LEU A 548 -25.94 15.68 38.22
CA LEU A 548 -24.51 15.74 38.46
C LEU A 548 -24.13 14.60 39.40
N ASP A 549 -23.31 13.69 38.93
CA ASP A 549 -22.79 12.55 39.69
C ASP A 549 -21.27 12.62 39.62
N GLY A 550 -20.59 12.89 40.73
CA GLY A 550 -19.13 13.00 40.73
C GLY A 550 -18.45 11.64 40.58
N GLY A 551 -19.05 10.56 41.06
CA GLY A 551 -18.45 9.23 41.05
C GLY A 551 -17.49 9.00 42.21
N ALA A 552 -16.31 8.47 41.93
CA ALA A 552 -15.29 8.11 42.90
C ALA A 552 -14.16 9.13 42.91
N GLY A 553 -13.95 9.79 44.05
CA GLY A 553 -12.87 10.76 44.21
C GLY A 553 -13.29 11.90 45.13
N SER A 554 -12.67 13.07 44.98
CA SER A 554 -13.08 14.30 45.67
C SER A 554 -13.63 15.32 44.69
N ASP A 555 -14.94 15.29 44.48
CA ASP A 555 -15.57 16.00 43.37
C ASP A 555 -16.12 17.36 43.75
N THR A 556 -16.21 18.22 42.74
CA THR A 556 -16.68 19.60 42.83
C THR A 556 -17.77 19.91 41.82
N ALA A 557 -19.02 20.05 42.28
CA ALA A 557 -20.10 20.60 41.46
C ALA A 557 -20.19 22.12 41.59
N VAL A 558 -20.30 22.85 40.47
CA VAL A 558 -20.31 24.32 40.46
C VAL A 558 -21.61 24.88 39.91
N PHE A 559 -22.13 25.85 40.65
CA PHE A 559 -23.38 26.56 40.39
C PHE A 559 -23.09 28.06 40.23
N GLU A 560 -23.58 28.63 39.13
CA GLU A 560 -23.41 30.06 38.84
C GLU A 560 -24.16 30.96 39.85
N SER A 561 -25.30 30.49 40.35
CA SER A 561 -26.15 31.21 41.30
C SER A 561 -25.76 30.98 42.76
N ALA A 562 -26.04 31.96 43.61
CA ALA A 562 -25.85 31.81 45.06
C ALA A 562 -26.84 30.80 45.65
N LEU A 563 -26.42 30.05 46.69
CA LEU A 563 -27.21 29.00 47.36
C LEU A 563 -28.63 29.45 47.77
N GLY A 564 -28.80 30.74 48.14
CA GLY A 564 -30.10 31.32 48.51
C GLY A 564 -31.16 31.28 47.40
N ASN A 565 -30.76 31.09 46.15
CA ASN A 565 -31.65 30.97 45.00
C ASN A 565 -32.26 29.58 44.85
N TYR A 566 -31.78 28.58 45.58
CA TYR A 566 -32.25 27.20 45.48
C TYR A 566 -33.14 26.81 46.67
N GLU A 567 -34.17 26.02 46.41
CA GLU A 567 -34.89 25.20 47.39
C GLU A 567 -34.25 23.80 47.43
N ARG A 568 -33.93 23.30 48.63
CA ARG A 568 -33.16 22.06 48.81
C ARG A 568 -34.05 20.95 49.35
N SER A 569 -33.92 19.75 48.80
CA SER A 569 -34.60 18.55 49.28
C SER A 569 -33.70 17.31 49.12
N ARG A 570 -34.02 16.23 49.85
CA ARG A 570 -33.32 14.95 49.77
C ARG A 570 -34.31 13.90 49.24
N PRO A 571 -34.31 13.60 47.93
CA PRO A 571 -35.24 12.63 47.38
C PRO A 571 -34.87 11.18 47.73
N THR A 572 -33.60 10.92 48.03
CA THR A 572 -33.04 9.64 48.53
C THR A 572 -32.06 9.91 49.69
N ALA A 573 -31.40 8.87 50.21
CA ALA A 573 -30.36 9.03 51.23
C ALA A 573 -29.14 9.82 50.69
N ASP A 574 -28.78 9.56 49.43
CA ASP A 574 -27.51 9.95 48.82
C ASP A 574 -27.65 10.99 47.71
N ASP A 575 -28.87 11.48 47.47
CA ASP A 575 -29.12 12.59 46.55
C ASP A 575 -29.41 13.91 47.28
N LEU A 576 -28.87 15.01 46.75
CA LEU A 576 -29.29 16.37 47.03
C LEU A 576 -30.01 16.93 45.81
N LYS A 577 -31.27 17.33 45.95
CA LYS A 577 -32.04 18.01 44.91
C LYS A 577 -32.12 19.50 45.18
N LEU A 578 -31.67 20.30 44.22
CA LEU A 578 -31.66 21.77 44.23
C LEU A 578 -32.65 22.29 43.19
N VAL A 579 -33.73 22.94 43.62
CA VAL A 579 -34.73 23.54 42.72
C VAL A 579 -34.49 25.05 42.68
N ASP A 580 -34.14 25.60 41.52
CA ASP A 580 -34.01 27.04 41.35
C ASP A 580 -35.36 27.74 41.54
N LYS A 581 -35.42 28.74 42.42
CA LYS A 581 -36.67 29.42 42.79
C LYS A 581 -37.24 30.33 41.69
N ILE A 582 -36.43 30.67 40.68
CA ILE A 582 -36.81 31.56 39.57
C ILE A 582 -37.25 30.73 38.37
N SER A 583 -36.41 29.81 37.91
CA SER A 583 -36.68 28.98 36.72
C SER A 583 -37.54 27.76 37.03
N GLY A 584 -37.53 27.28 38.28
CA GLY A 584 -38.17 26.03 38.68
C GLY A 584 -37.41 24.77 38.23
N ALA A 585 -36.24 24.93 37.61
CA ALA A 585 -35.41 23.81 37.18
C ALA A 585 -34.81 23.09 38.39
N ALA A 586 -34.72 21.76 38.31
CA ALA A 586 -34.26 20.93 39.41
C ALA A 586 -32.97 20.23 39.03
N VAL A 587 -31.90 20.50 39.78
CA VAL A 587 -30.61 19.81 39.67
C VAL A 587 -30.53 18.72 40.73
N LEU A 588 -30.16 17.51 40.33
CA LEU A 588 -29.87 16.38 41.21
C LEU A 588 -28.36 16.24 41.35
N VAL A 589 -27.85 16.18 42.58
CA VAL A 589 -26.42 16.01 42.87
C VAL A 589 -26.22 14.81 43.78
N ARG A 590 -25.29 13.93 43.41
CA ARG A 590 -24.88 12.73 44.16
C ARG A 590 -23.38 12.54 44.02
N ASN A 591 -22.80 11.75 44.94
CA ASN A 591 -21.37 11.42 44.95
C ASN A 591 -20.50 12.64 44.65
N THR A 592 -20.64 13.69 45.46
CA THR A 592 -19.89 14.94 45.26
C THR A 592 -19.61 15.59 46.60
N GLU A 593 -18.35 15.77 46.94
CA GLU A 593 -17.91 16.22 48.26
C GLU A 593 -18.12 17.71 48.42
N THR A 594 -17.83 18.48 47.36
CA THR A 594 -17.80 19.94 47.36
C THR A 594 -18.82 20.52 46.38
N LEU A 595 -19.68 21.42 46.86
CA LEU A 595 -20.58 22.19 46.00
C LEU A 595 -20.25 23.68 46.12
N VAL A 596 -19.97 24.34 45.00
CA VAL A 596 -19.56 25.74 44.93
C VAL A 596 -20.70 26.59 44.36
N PHE A 597 -21.22 27.52 45.16
CA PHE A 597 -22.28 28.45 44.74
C PHE A 597 -21.72 29.88 44.69
N ALA A 598 -21.68 30.48 43.50
CA ALA A 598 -21.16 31.84 43.29
C ALA A 598 -19.79 32.08 43.98
N GLY A 599 -18.90 31.09 43.91
CA GLY A 599 -17.54 31.12 44.49
C GLY A 599 -17.44 30.76 45.98
N VAL A 600 -18.53 30.35 46.63
CA VAL A 600 -18.53 29.88 48.03
C VAL A 600 -18.72 28.37 48.08
N SER A 601 -17.77 27.66 48.69
CA SER A 601 -17.80 26.19 48.84
C SER A 601 -18.61 25.75 50.06
N TYR A 602 -19.35 24.66 49.89
CA TYR A 602 -20.06 23.94 50.94
C TYR A 602 -19.81 22.45 50.76
N THR A 603 -19.74 21.72 51.87
CA THR A 603 -19.74 20.25 51.81
C THR A 603 -21.15 19.72 51.59
N LEU A 604 -21.27 18.54 50.98
CA LEU A 604 -22.55 17.86 50.81
C LEU A 604 -23.28 17.64 52.15
N ALA A 605 -22.52 17.33 53.20
CA ALA A 605 -23.03 17.19 54.56
C ALA A 605 -23.66 18.48 55.10
N GLU A 606 -23.01 19.64 54.90
CA GLU A 606 -23.56 20.95 55.30
C GLU A 606 -24.84 21.30 54.54
N LEU A 607 -24.94 20.90 53.27
CA LEU A 607 -26.11 21.18 52.44
C LEU A 607 -27.30 20.27 52.76
N ARG A 608 -27.02 19.04 53.22
CA ARG A 608 -28.03 18.07 53.68
C ARG A 608 -28.53 18.31 55.10
N ALA A 609 -27.77 19.05 55.91
CA ALA A 609 -28.11 19.31 57.29
C ALA A 609 -29.50 19.98 57.43
N GLY A 610 -30.37 19.38 58.25
CA GLY A 610 -31.72 19.90 58.53
C GLY A 610 -32.79 19.57 57.49
N LEU A 611 -32.47 18.78 56.46
CA LEU A 611 -33.46 18.25 55.51
C LEU A 611 -33.99 16.89 56.01
N ALA A 612 -35.31 16.69 55.92
CA ALA A 612 -35.93 15.41 56.23
C ALA A 612 -35.47 14.34 55.22
N SER A 613 -34.90 13.23 55.70
CA SER A 613 -34.60 12.07 54.87
C SER A 613 -35.90 11.32 54.51
N PRO A 614 -36.07 10.83 53.28
CA PRO A 614 -37.04 9.77 52.99
C PRO A 614 -36.61 8.50 53.76
N GLY A 615 -37.52 7.84 54.49
CA GLY A 615 -37.22 6.63 55.29
C GLY A 615 -36.68 5.46 54.44
N ARG A 616 -35.97 4.46 55.01
CA ARG A 616 -36.41 3.54 56.08
C ARG A 616 -35.21 3.02 56.92
N GLU A 617 -35.50 2.64 58.16
CA GLU A 617 -34.57 2.18 59.21
C GLU A 617 -33.94 0.81 58.93
N GLN A 618 -32.67 0.67 59.32
CA GLN A 618 -31.89 -0.57 59.37
C GLN A 618 -32.51 -1.57 60.35
N LEU A 619 -32.93 -2.75 59.88
CA LEU A 619 -33.39 -3.86 60.72
C LEU A 619 -32.28 -4.89 60.85
N ALA A 620 -31.86 -5.14 62.09
CA ALA A 620 -30.92 -6.22 62.40
C ALA A 620 -31.50 -7.60 62.04
N ALA A 621 -30.63 -8.46 61.54
CA ALA A 621 -30.84 -9.83 61.09
C ALA A 621 -31.98 -10.61 61.80
N GLY A 622 -32.90 -11.15 60.99
CA GLY A 622 -33.71 -12.31 61.37
C GLY A 622 -35.24 -12.20 61.33
N ALA A 623 -35.86 -11.21 60.68
CA ALA A 623 -37.32 -11.18 60.53
C ALA A 623 -37.79 -10.85 59.11
N LEU A 624 -38.30 -11.87 58.43
CA LEU A 624 -39.05 -11.79 57.17
C LEU A 624 -40.39 -11.06 57.36
N ASP A 625 -40.63 -10.00 56.58
CA ASP A 625 -41.98 -9.56 56.20
C ASP A 625 -42.09 -9.65 54.67
N ALA A 626 -43.01 -10.49 54.20
CA ALA A 626 -43.19 -10.80 52.78
C ALA A 626 -44.02 -9.74 52.02
N VAL A 627 -44.07 -8.50 52.50
CA VAL A 627 -44.86 -7.43 51.85
C VAL A 627 -44.16 -6.06 51.92
N GLY A 628 -43.38 -5.75 50.88
CA GLY A 628 -42.75 -4.45 50.64
C GLY A 628 -41.22 -4.47 50.81
N GLY A 629 -40.52 -3.55 50.12
CA GLY A 629 -39.07 -3.50 50.06
C GLY A 629 -38.41 -3.47 51.44
N SER A 630 -37.55 -4.46 51.68
CA SER A 630 -36.81 -4.71 52.92
C SER A 630 -35.30 -4.56 52.70
N LEU A 631 -34.59 -4.02 53.69
CA LEU A 631 -33.13 -4.05 53.76
C LEU A 631 -32.71 -5.32 54.52
N LEU A 632 -31.89 -6.16 53.90
CA LEU A 632 -31.45 -7.46 54.40
C LEU A 632 -29.94 -7.41 54.69
N ASP A 633 -29.54 -7.06 55.92
CA ASP A 633 -28.13 -7.02 56.35
C ASP A 633 -27.69 -8.40 56.88
N GLY A 634 -26.54 -8.90 56.42
CA GLY A 634 -25.91 -10.14 56.86
C GLY A 634 -24.78 -9.96 57.87
N THR A 635 -24.20 -11.08 58.25
CA THR A 635 -23.14 -11.22 59.24
C THR A 635 -21.82 -11.57 58.56
N ALA A 636 -20.73 -11.71 59.32
CA ALA A 636 -19.46 -12.20 58.79
C ALA A 636 -19.44 -13.75 58.62
N HIS A 637 -20.56 -14.35 58.24
CA HIS A 637 -20.72 -15.79 57.97
C HIS A 637 -21.48 -15.99 56.66
N HIS A 638 -21.43 -17.21 56.11
CA HIS A 638 -22.20 -17.57 54.92
C HIS A 638 -23.70 -17.53 55.24
N ASP A 639 -24.39 -16.52 54.73
CA ASP A 639 -25.78 -16.20 54.98
C ASP A 639 -26.67 -16.50 53.76
N VAL A 640 -27.96 -16.71 54.00
CA VAL A 640 -28.97 -16.94 52.94
C VAL A 640 -30.10 -15.91 53.10
N HIS A 641 -30.20 -15.00 52.14
CA HIS A 641 -31.12 -13.87 52.14
C HIS A 641 -32.35 -14.19 51.30
N HIS A 642 -33.54 -14.16 51.89
CA HIS A 642 -34.78 -14.42 51.17
C HIS A 642 -35.35 -13.12 50.58
N VAL A 643 -35.41 -13.06 49.25
CA VAL A 643 -35.90 -11.91 48.47
C VAL A 643 -37.33 -12.20 48.02
N GLY A 644 -38.29 -11.42 48.50
CA GLY A 644 -39.73 -11.59 48.24
C GLY A 644 -40.35 -10.48 47.40
N SER A 645 -39.66 -9.35 47.25
CA SER A 645 -40.06 -8.19 46.46
C SER A 645 -38.89 -7.65 45.64
N ALA A 646 -39.17 -7.14 44.43
CA ALA A 646 -38.17 -6.48 43.59
C ALA A 646 -37.57 -5.19 44.21
N SER A 647 -38.15 -4.70 45.31
CA SER A 647 -37.62 -3.56 46.07
C SER A 647 -36.80 -3.97 47.30
N ASP A 648 -36.56 -5.26 47.52
CA ASP A 648 -35.67 -5.72 48.59
C ASP A 648 -34.21 -5.46 48.20
N VAL A 649 -33.38 -5.06 49.15
CA VAL A 649 -31.94 -4.79 48.95
C VAL A 649 -31.15 -5.59 49.98
N ILE A 650 -30.12 -6.30 49.53
CA ILE A 650 -29.15 -6.99 50.41
C ILE A 650 -27.94 -6.07 50.58
N VAL A 651 -27.44 -5.92 51.81
CA VAL A 651 -26.22 -5.14 52.08
C VAL A 651 -25.27 -6.00 52.91
N GLU A 652 -24.15 -6.36 52.29
CA GLU A 652 -23.07 -7.14 52.91
C GLU A 652 -21.78 -6.34 53.04
N ALA A 653 -21.01 -6.68 54.08
CA ALA A 653 -19.69 -6.11 54.31
C ALA A 653 -18.60 -6.89 53.57
N VAL A 654 -17.55 -6.20 53.12
CA VAL A 654 -16.37 -6.82 52.50
C VAL A 654 -15.77 -7.91 53.40
N GLY A 655 -15.68 -9.14 52.90
CA GLY A 655 -15.19 -10.32 53.63
C GLY A 655 -16.21 -10.99 54.55
N GLY A 656 -17.51 -10.79 54.27
CA GLY A 656 -18.65 -11.33 55.02
C GLY A 656 -18.79 -12.85 54.94
N GLY A 657 -18.56 -13.48 53.81
CA GLY A 657 -18.82 -14.91 53.68
C GLY A 657 -18.86 -15.35 52.25
N PHE A 658 -19.58 -16.44 51.99
CA PHE A 658 -20.11 -16.78 50.67
C PHE A 658 -21.62 -16.78 50.84
N ASP A 659 -22.26 -15.76 50.31
CA ASP A 659 -23.62 -15.37 50.66
C ASP A 659 -24.57 -15.64 49.50
N THR A 660 -25.78 -16.11 49.80
CA THR A 660 -26.75 -16.57 48.79
C THR A 660 -28.06 -15.79 48.87
N ALA A 661 -28.44 -15.11 47.79
CA ALA A 661 -29.76 -14.55 47.57
C ALA A 661 -30.73 -15.62 47.07
N LEU A 662 -31.75 -15.94 47.87
CA LEU A 662 -32.86 -16.80 47.48
C LEU A 662 -34.06 -16.00 47.00
N VAL A 663 -34.26 -15.94 45.68
CA VAL A 663 -35.28 -15.12 45.04
C VAL A 663 -36.59 -15.90 44.89
N THR A 664 -37.66 -15.37 45.48
CA THR A 664 -39.01 -15.98 45.48
C THR A 664 -40.10 -15.00 45.00
N ILE A 665 -39.69 -13.96 44.27
CA ILE A 665 -40.60 -12.93 43.74
C ILE A 665 -41.60 -13.59 42.78
N THR A 666 -42.90 -13.32 42.97
CA THR A 666 -43.98 -13.90 42.15
C THR A 666 -44.63 -12.89 41.20
N VAL A 667 -44.03 -11.72 41.02
CA VAL A 667 -44.53 -10.66 40.12
C VAL A 667 -43.88 -10.85 38.76
N GLU A 668 -44.65 -11.16 37.72
CA GLU A 668 -44.11 -11.33 36.37
C GLU A 668 -43.40 -10.08 35.85
N GLY A 669 -42.23 -10.26 35.25
CA GLY A 669 -41.40 -9.18 34.72
C GLY A 669 -40.71 -8.35 35.80
N TYR A 670 -40.42 -8.94 36.97
CA TYR A 670 -39.58 -8.28 37.97
C TYR A 670 -38.18 -8.06 37.43
N ASP A 671 -37.50 -7.04 37.96
CA ASP A 671 -36.12 -6.70 37.68
C ASP A 671 -35.45 -6.44 39.04
N TRP A 672 -34.44 -7.22 39.37
CA TRP A 672 -33.79 -7.20 40.68
C TRP A 672 -32.28 -7.42 40.56
N THR A 673 -31.51 -6.66 41.33
CA THR A 673 -30.04 -6.65 41.25
C THR A 673 -29.41 -7.09 42.56
N LEU A 674 -28.32 -7.83 42.49
CA LEU A 674 -27.52 -8.23 43.65
C LEU A 674 -26.87 -7.03 44.32
N GLY A 675 -26.90 -7.03 45.66
CA GLY A 675 -26.09 -6.11 46.43
C GLY A 675 -24.61 -6.41 46.27
N GLU A 676 -23.75 -5.42 46.51
CA GLU A 676 -22.30 -5.61 46.56
C GLU A 676 -21.93 -6.67 47.62
N ASN A 677 -20.89 -7.46 47.35
CA ASN A 677 -20.38 -8.52 48.25
C ASN A 677 -21.32 -9.72 48.46
N VAL A 678 -22.25 -9.98 47.54
CA VAL A 678 -23.06 -11.21 47.53
C VAL A 678 -22.62 -12.07 46.35
N GLU A 679 -22.31 -13.35 46.57
CA GLU A 679 -21.68 -14.20 45.56
C GLU A 679 -22.63 -15.16 44.84
N SER A 680 -23.85 -15.38 45.34
CA SER A 680 -24.73 -16.40 44.77
C SER A 680 -26.21 -16.03 44.73
N VAL A 681 -26.89 -16.51 43.69
CA VAL A 681 -28.33 -16.34 43.47
C VAL A 681 -28.98 -17.68 43.17
N VAL A 682 -30.13 -17.95 43.79
CA VAL A 682 -30.98 -19.08 43.44
C VAL A 682 -32.44 -18.64 43.32
N LEU A 683 -33.03 -18.82 42.14
CA LEU A 683 -34.45 -18.56 41.88
C LEU A 683 -35.31 -19.76 42.32
N ARG A 684 -36.47 -19.49 42.92
CA ARG A 684 -37.48 -20.51 43.31
C ARG A 684 -38.93 -20.06 43.06
N GLY A 685 -39.13 -18.93 42.38
CA GLY A 685 -40.44 -18.31 42.21
C GLY A 685 -41.29 -18.93 41.10
N MET A 686 -40.69 -19.68 40.17
CA MET A 686 -41.29 -20.16 38.92
C MET A 686 -42.03 -19.03 38.17
N THR A 687 -41.44 -17.84 38.16
CA THR A 687 -42.00 -16.63 37.56
C THR A 687 -40.93 -15.97 36.70
N ALA A 688 -41.30 -15.56 35.48
CA ALA A 688 -40.38 -14.88 34.57
C ALA A 688 -39.98 -13.49 35.10
N GLY A 689 -38.69 -13.18 35.01
CA GLY A 689 -38.10 -11.94 35.50
C GLY A 689 -36.59 -11.90 35.24
N THR A 690 -36.01 -10.73 35.46
CA THR A 690 -34.58 -10.45 35.31
C THR A 690 -33.91 -10.44 36.68
N VAL A 691 -32.75 -11.09 36.80
CA VAL A 691 -31.83 -10.91 37.91
C VAL A 691 -30.46 -10.52 37.37
N THR A 692 -29.92 -9.41 37.87
CA THR A 692 -28.56 -8.94 37.55
C THR A 692 -27.62 -9.16 38.74
N GLY A 693 -26.42 -9.64 38.48
CA GLY A 693 -25.32 -9.87 39.40
C GLY A 693 -24.64 -8.58 39.85
N ASN A 694 -23.41 -8.70 40.32
CA ASN A 694 -22.53 -7.59 40.72
C ASN A 694 -21.13 -7.80 40.12
N ALA A 695 -20.12 -7.05 40.56
CA ALA A 695 -18.77 -7.12 39.99
C ALA A 695 -17.89 -8.31 40.50
N LEU A 696 -18.48 -9.31 41.15
CA LEU A 696 -17.78 -10.50 41.65
C LEU A 696 -18.08 -11.70 40.76
N ALA A 697 -17.25 -12.74 40.81
CA ALA A 697 -17.56 -14.06 40.26
C ALA A 697 -18.82 -14.67 40.94
N ASN A 698 -19.98 -14.45 40.32
CA ASN A 698 -21.32 -14.79 40.79
C ASN A 698 -21.71 -16.21 40.36
N ALA A 699 -22.35 -16.96 41.27
CA ALA A 699 -22.97 -18.25 40.97
C ALA A 699 -24.50 -18.11 40.94
N MET A 700 -25.08 -18.06 39.75
CA MET A 700 -26.50 -17.78 39.51
C MET A 700 -27.24 -19.02 38.99
N GLN A 701 -28.33 -19.40 39.66
CA GLN A 701 -29.18 -20.52 39.27
C GLN A 701 -30.63 -20.07 39.08
N GLY A 702 -31.12 -20.16 37.85
CA GLY A 702 -32.51 -19.97 37.45
C GLY A 702 -33.43 -21.10 37.90
N ASP A 703 -34.71 -21.01 37.52
CA ASP A 703 -35.74 -21.98 37.94
C ASP A 703 -36.41 -22.74 36.78
N GLY A 704 -37.75 -22.77 36.76
CA GLY A 704 -38.55 -23.49 35.77
C GLY A 704 -39.30 -22.56 34.81
N ALA A 705 -39.10 -21.25 34.93
CA ALA A 705 -39.70 -20.21 34.12
C ALA A 705 -38.64 -19.57 33.21
N ALA A 706 -39.09 -18.85 32.16
CA ALA A 706 -38.20 -18.06 31.30
C ALA A 706 -37.56 -16.91 32.10
N ASN A 707 -36.31 -17.10 32.52
CA ASN A 707 -35.53 -16.16 33.32
C ASN A 707 -34.51 -15.41 32.45
N THR A 708 -34.27 -14.14 32.76
CA THR A 708 -33.05 -13.45 32.31
C THR A 708 -32.07 -13.40 33.48
N LEU A 709 -30.89 -13.99 33.30
CA LEU A 709 -29.80 -13.94 34.28
C LEU A 709 -28.67 -13.13 33.65
N ASP A 710 -28.25 -12.06 34.31
CA ASP A 710 -27.19 -11.15 33.86
C ASP A 710 -26.07 -11.16 34.91
N GLY A 711 -24.88 -11.67 34.58
CA GLY A 711 -23.74 -11.79 35.49
C GLY A 711 -23.10 -10.45 35.85
N ALA A 712 -23.16 -9.50 34.92
CA ALA A 712 -22.50 -8.20 34.96
C ALA A 712 -20.97 -8.26 34.78
N ALA A 713 -20.18 -8.34 35.86
CA ALA A 713 -18.73 -8.39 35.73
C ALA A 713 -18.13 -9.38 36.73
N GLY A 714 -17.05 -10.06 36.36
CA GLY A 714 -16.51 -11.19 37.12
C GLY A 714 -16.57 -12.47 36.29
N ASP A 715 -15.86 -13.51 36.73
CA ASP A 715 -15.90 -14.83 36.08
C ASP A 715 -17.11 -15.61 36.63
N ASP A 716 -18.26 -15.50 35.98
CA ASP A 716 -19.56 -15.92 36.49
C ASP A 716 -19.95 -17.35 36.08
N ILE A 717 -20.84 -17.97 36.85
CA ILE A 717 -21.45 -19.28 36.55
C ILE A 717 -22.96 -19.10 36.49
N LEU A 718 -23.53 -19.19 35.30
CA LEU A 718 -24.97 -19.01 35.05
C LEU A 718 -25.60 -20.34 34.64
N GLU A 719 -26.57 -20.82 35.42
CA GLU A 719 -27.39 -21.99 35.10
C GLU A 719 -28.86 -21.57 34.91
N GLY A 720 -29.40 -21.61 33.68
CA GLY A 720 -30.77 -21.19 33.36
C GLY A 720 -31.84 -22.09 33.98
N GLY A 721 -31.63 -23.41 33.90
CA GLY A 721 -32.48 -24.40 34.54
C GLY A 721 -33.43 -25.07 33.57
N ALA A 722 -34.74 -24.83 33.70
CA ALA A 722 -35.70 -25.23 32.68
C ALA A 722 -36.52 -24.01 32.25
N GLY A 723 -36.73 -23.80 30.96
CA GLY A 723 -37.34 -22.55 30.53
C GLY A 723 -37.07 -22.23 29.08
N THR A 724 -37.17 -20.95 28.76
CA THR A 724 -36.55 -20.34 27.57
C THR A 724 -35.85 -19.14 28.14
N ASP A 725 -34.61 -19.36 28.54
CA ASP A 725 -33.85 -18.47 29.39
C ASP A 725 -32.92 -17.60 28.53
N HIS A 726 -32.54 -16.44 29.07
CA HIS A 726 -31.54 -15.56 28.47
C HIS A 726 -30.42 -15.34 29.48
N LEU A 727 -29.24 -15.89 29.21
CA LEU A 727 -28.06 -15.77 30.05
C LEU A 727 -27.11 -14.76 29.41
N LEU A 728 -26.78 -13.71 30.15
CA LEU A 728 -25.84 -12.65 29.79
C LEU A 728 -24.66 -12.78 30.76
N GLY A 729 -23.46 -13.13 30.29
CA GLY A 729 -22.26 -13.25 31.12
C GLY A 729 -21.77 -11.88 31.57
N GLY A 730 -21.47 -11.02 30.60
CA GLY A 730 -21.01 -9.66 30.82
C GLY A 730 -19.51 -9.56 30.61
N ALA A 731 -18.75 -9.12 31.63
CA ALA A 731 -17.30 -8.98 31.53
C ALA A 731 -16.57 -9.95 32.45
N GLY A 732 -15.78 -10.87 31.91
CA GLY A 732 -15.09 -11.92 32.65
C GLY A 732 -15.08 -13.22 31.86
N GLY A 733 -14.44 -14.26 32.37
CA GLY A 733 -14.51 -15.59 31.75
C GLY A 733 -15.67 -16.40 32.33
N ASP A 734 -16.79 -16.41 31.62
CA ASP A 734 -18.08 -16.89 32.13
C ASP A 734 -18.41 -18.33 31.71
N LEU A 735 -19.18 -19.03 32.53
CA LEU A 735 -19.75 -20.35 32.23
C LEU A 735 -21.27 -20.26 32.11
N LEU A 736 -21.78 -20.34 30.89
CA LEU A 736 -23.20 -20.23 30.59
C LEU A 736 -23.79 -21.61 30.24
N ASN A 737 -24.78 -22.04 31.02
CA ASN A 737 -25.49 -23.30 30.82
C ASN A 737 -27.01 -23.06 30.83
N GLY A 738 -27.62 -22.99 29.66
CA GLY A 738 -29.07 -22.78 29.52
C GLY A 738 -29.88 -23.88 30.20
N GLY A 739 -29.46 -25.14 30.01
CA GLY A 739 -30.14 -26.30 30.54
C GLY A 739 -31.33 -26.69 29.65
N ARG A 740 -32.46 -27.07 30.26
CA ARG A 740 -33.59 -27.52 29.45
C ARG A 740 -34.36 -26.35 28.89
N GLY A 741 -34.18 -26.03 27.63
CA GLY A 741 -34.94 -24.94 27.05
C GLY A 741 -34.65 -24.74 25.59
N ALA A 742 -34.98 -23.56 25.10
CA ALA A 742 -34.44 -23.06 23.84
C ALA A 742 -33.87 -21.70 24.21
N ASP A 743 -32.65 -21.71 24.70
CA ASP A 743 -32.09 -20.63 25.50
C ASP A 743 -31.21 -19.72 24.64
N VAL A 744 -31.02 -18.48 25.09
CA VAL A 744 -30.05 -17.54 24.49
C VAL A 744 -28.88 -17.41 25.45
N LEU A 745 -27.67 -17.67 24.97
CA LEU A 745 -26.44 -17.58 25.75
C LEU A 745 -25.54 -16.52 25.11
N GLU A 746 -25.28 -15.42 25.82
CA GLU A 746 -24.46 -14.27 25.39
C GLU A 746 -23.35 -14.05 26.44
N GLY A 747 -22.10 -14.36 26.11
CA GLY A 747 -20.97 -14.32 27.06
C GLY A 747 -20.46 -12.91 27.29
N GLY A 748 -20.12 -12.18 26.22
CA GLY A 748 -19.74 -10.77 26.32
C GLY A 748 -18.24 -10.56 26.07
N THR A 749 -17.50 -10.08 27.07
CA THR A 749 -16.03 -9.89 26.95
C THR A 749 -15.30 -10.80 27.94
N GLY A 750 -14.28 -11.52 27.49
CA GLY A 750 -13.52 -12.50 28.26
C GLY A 750 -13.56 -13.87 27.57
N ASP A 751 -12.88 -14.87 28.15
CA ASP A 751 -12.83 -16.22 27.58
C ASP A 751 -14.00 -17.07 28.13
N ASP A 752 -15.06 -17.20 27.35
CA ASP A 752 -16.35 -17.75 27.78
C ASP A 752 -16.56 -19.21 27.39
N VAL A 753 -17.43 -19.89 28.15
CA VAL A 753 -17.80 -21.30 27.93
C VAL A 753 -19.31 -21.46 27.87
N TYR A 754 -19.80 -21.86 26.71
CA TYR A 754 -21.21 -22.16 26.43
C TYR A 754 -21.48 -23.66 26.51
N ILE A 755 -22.43 -24.06 27.35
CA ILE A 755 -22.95 -25.42 27.38
C ILE A 755 -24.27 -25.45 26.62
N VAL A 756 -24.26 -26.11 25.45
CA VAL A 756 -25.44 -26.27 24.59
C VAL A 756 -25.95 -27.70 24.67
N ASP A 757 -27.09 -27.88 25.33
CA ASP A 757 -27.71 -29.17 25.60
C ASP A 757 -29.14 -29.33 25.04
N ASP A 758 -29.74 -28.27 24.48
CA ASP A 758 -30.91 -28.36 23.59
C ASP A 758 -30.56 -27.93 22.15
N ALA A 759 -31.39 -28.35 21.19
CA ALA A 759 -31.19 -27.98 19.78
C ALA A 759 -31.82 -26.61 19.46
N GLY A 760 -32.60 -26.04 20.38
CA GLY A 760 -33.17 -24.71 20.30
C GLY A 760 -32.28 -23.60 20.84
N ASP A 761 -31.14 -23.93 21.46
CA ASP A 761 -30.23 -22.95 22.05
C ASP A 761 -29.54 -22.11 20.96
N VAL A 762 -29.36 -20.82 21.27
CA VAL A 762 -28.67 -19.84 20.43
C VAL A 762 -27.51 -19.27 21.21
N VAL A 763 -26.31 -19.35 20.63
CA VAL A 763 -25.10 -18.73 21.16
C VAL A 763 -24.90 -17.40 20.43
N LEU A 764 -24.69 -16.31 21.15
CA LEU A 764 -24.44 -14.99 20.61
C LEU A 764 -23.09 -14.50 21.10
N GLU A 765 -22.27 -14.00 20.18
CA GLU A 765 -20.96 -13.43 20.50
C GLU A 765 -20.74 -12.06 19.88
N LEU A 766 -19.90 -11.29 20.55
CA LEU A 766 -19.36 -10.03 20.03
C LEU A 766 -18.08 -10.27 19.24
N ALA A 767 -17.79 -9.38 18.29
CA ALA A 767 -16.47 -9.37 17.65
C ALA A 767 -15.42 -8.96 18.70
N ASP A 768 -14.36 -9.75 18.84
CA ASP A 768 -13.26 -9.56 19.81
C ASP A 768 -13.65 -9.83 21.29
N GLY A 769 -14.58 -10.75 21.54
CA GLY A 769 -15.05 -11.18 22.87
C GLY A 769 -13.96 -11.87 23.72
N GLY A 770 -13.28 -12.87 23.17
CA GLY A 770 -12.17 -13.55 23.83
C GLY A 770 -11.73 -14.77 23.04
N ASN A 771 -11.34 -15.83 23.74
CA ASN A 771 -11.11 -17.16 23.16
C ASN A 771 -12.14 -18.15 23.68
N ASP A 772 -13.24 -18.27 22.94
CA ASP A 772 -14.51 -18.76 23.44
C ASP A 772 -14.75 -20.22 23.05
N ARG A 773 -15.52 -20.93 23.89
CA ARG A 773 -15.73 -22.37 23.71
C ARG A 773 -17.19 -22.77 23.82
N VAL A 774 -17.69 -23.39 22.76
CA VAL A 774 -18.93 -24.18 22.79
C VAL A 774 -18.64 -25.63 23.18
N ILE A 775 -19.33 -26.12 24.20
CA ILE A 775 -19.40 -27.51 24.61
C ILE A 775 -20.80 -28.03 24.32
N THR A 776 -20.92 -29.05 23.46
CA THR A 776 -22.23 -29.58 23.08
C THR A 776 -22.29 -31.11 23.15
N ALA A 777 -23.49 -31.63 23.45
CA ALA A 777 -23.83 -33.03 23.29
C ALA A 777 -24.74 -33.29 22.06
N GLN A 778 -25.07 -32.24 21.29
CA GLN A 778 -25.89 -32.36 20.09
C GLN A 778 -25.14 -33.10 18.99
N ALA A 779 -25.85 -33.96 18.25
CA ALA A 779 -25.24 -34.77 17.19
C ALA A 779 -24.70 -33.91 16.02
N THR A 780 -25.14 -32.65 15.91
CA THR A 780 -24.67 -31.69 14.92
C THR A 780 -24.55 -30.31 15.55
N TRP A 781 -23.46 -29.60 15.29
CA TRP A 781 -23.29 -28.20 15.70
C TRP A 781 -22.44 -27.43 14.69
N GLN A 782 -22.78 -26.17 14.50
CA GLN A 782 -22.02 -25.22 13.69
C GLN A 782 -21.70 -24.01 14.55
N LEU A 783 -20.44 -23.58 14.58
CA LEU A 783 -20.05 -22.36 15.27
C LEU A 783 -20.60 -21.14 14.52
N ASP A 784 -21.20 -20.23 15.26
CA ASP A 784 -21.45 -18.86 14.80
C ASP A 784 -20.14 -18.06 14.81
N GLY A 785 -20.13 -16.86 14.21
CA GLY A 785 -18.94 -16.02 14.16
C GLY A 785 -18.53 -15.52 15.55
N GLY A 786 -17.23 -15.39 15.80
CA GLY A 786 -16.68 -14.94 17.08
C GLY A 786 -16.36 -16.06 18.08
N ILE A 787 -16.59 -17.34 17.73
CA ILE A 787 -16.21 -18.48 18.58
C ILE A 787 -15.03 -19.24 17.98
N GLU A 788 -14.01 -19.55 18.79
CA GLU A 788 -12.80 -20.25 18.34
C GLU A 788 -12.84 -21.76 18.61
N GLN A 789 -13.59 -22.24 19.60
CA GLN A 789 -13.49 -23.65 20.03
C GLN A 789 -14.82 -24.38 20.08
N LEU A 790 -14.83 -25.59 19.50
CA LEU A 790 -15.95 -26.52 19.55
C LEU A 790 -15.52 -27.84 20.17
N ARG A 791 -16.20 -28.25 21.25
CA ARG A 791 -15.95 -29.53 21.91
C ARG A 791 -17.22 -30.36 22.01
N PHE A 792 -17.20 -31.54 21.40
CA PHE A 792 -18.26 -32.52 21.56
C PHE A 792 -18.06 -33.39 22.80
N THR A 793 -19.14 -33.61 23.55
CA THR A 793 -19.18 -34.45 24.76
C THR A 793 -20.24 -35.57 24.71
N GLY A 794 -20.98 -35.65 23.60
CA GLY A 794 -22.03 -36.65 23.43
C GLY A 794 -21.51 -38.08 23.22
N THR A 795 -22.45 -39.03 23.15
CA THR A 795 -22.14 -40.47 23.13
C THR A 795 -22.44 -41.15 21.79
N GLY A 796 -22.57 -40.39 20.70
CA GLY A 796 -22.81 -40.88 19.34
C GLY A 796 -21.86 -40.24 18.33
N ALA A 797 -22.12 -40.48 17.03
CA ALA A 797 -21.41 -39.79 15.96
C ALA A 797 -21.81 -38.31 15.91
N PHE A 798 -20.82 -37.45 15.68
CA PHE A 798 -20.95 -35.99 15.68
C PHE A 798 -20.63 -35.40 14.31
N ALA A 799 -21.34 -34.35 13.92
CA ALA A 799 -20.95 -33.48 12.82
C ALA A 799 -20.72 -32.06 13.33
N GLY A 800 -19.45 -31.63 13.38
CA GLY A 800 -19.05 -30.30 13.82
C GLY A 800 -18.51 -29.47 12.66
N THR A 801 -18.97 -28.23 12.55
CA THR A 801 -18.50 -27.26 11.55
C THR A 801 -18.00 -26.00 12.26
N GLY A 802 -16.81 -25.52 11.89
CA GLY A 802 -16.28 -24.23 12.35
C GLY A 802 -16.84 -23.04 11.55
N ASN A 803 -16.13 -21.92 11.58
CA ASN A 803 -16.48 -20.64 10.97
C ASN A 803 -15.31 -20.12 10.11
N GLU A 804 -15.09 -18.80 10.07
CA GLU A 804 -14.01 -18.18 9.28
C GLU A 804 -12.72 -17.91 10.09
N LEU A 805 -12.72 -18.26 11.39
CA LEU A 805 -11.61 -18.07 12.33
C LEU A 805 -10.73 -19.32 12.41
N ASP A 806 -9.55 -19.17 13.04
CA ASP A 806 -8.65 -20.30 13.33
C ASP A 806 -9.25 -21.17 14.45
N ASN A 807 -10.07 -22.17 14.12
CA ASN A 807 -10.87 -22.92 15.09
C ASN A 807 -10.18 -24.18 15.65
N ILE A 808 -10.54 -24.58 16.87
CA ILE A 808 -10.20 -25.89 17.45
C ILE A 808 -11.45 -26.75 17.58
N LEU A 809 -11.54 -27.80 16.76
CA LEU A 809 -12.68 -28.73 16.74
C LEU A 809 -12.28 -30.07 17.36
N VAL A 810 -12.98 -30.47 18.43
CA VAL A 810 -12.74 -31.73 19.14
C VAL A 810 -13.98 -32.62 19.10
N GLY A 811 -13.89 -33.73 18.35
CA GLY A 811 -14.90 -34.78 18.30
C GLY A 811 -14.82 -35.79 19.45
N GLY A 812 -15.65 -36.81 19.38
CA GLY A 812 -15.92 -37.81 20.40
C GLY A 812 -15.19 -39.14 20.18
N ALA A 813 -15.88 -40.24 20.46
CA ALA A 813 -15.32 -41.60 20.39
C ALA A 813 -15.95 -42.45 19.27
N TRP A 814 -16.76 -41.83 18.42
CA TRP A 814 -17.48 -42.47 17.32
C TRP A 814 -17.00 -41.90 16.00
N ASN A 815 -17.55 -42.37 14.89
CA ASN A 815 -17.14 -41.90 13.57
C ASN A 815 -17.69 -40.49 13.32
N ASP A 816 -16.87 -39.50 13.58
CA ASP A 816 -17.26 -38.09 13.56
C ASP A 816 -16.93 -37.44 12.20
N ARG A 817 -17.66 -36.39 11.84
CA ARG A 817 -17.37 -35.53 10.69
C ARG A 817 -17.03 -34.13 11.20
N LEU A 818 -15.79 -33.71 11.04
CA LEU A 818 -15.34 -32.37 11.38
C LEU A 818 -15.00 -31.59 10.10
N ASP A 819 -15.43 -30.34 10.03
CA ASP A 819 -15.22 -29.40 8.93
C ASP A 819 -14.74 -28.07 9.52
N GLY A 820 -13.48 -27.71 9.31
CA GLY A 820 -12.85 -26.51 9.89
C GLY A 820 -13.47 -25.23 9.36
N GLY A 821 -13.47 -25.07 8.04
CA GLY A 821 -14.09 -23.94 7.37
C GLY A 821 -13.05 -23.10 6.66
N ALA A 822 -12.90 -21.84 7.04
CA ALA A 822 -11.76 -21.03 6.64
C ALA A 822 -10.97 -20.66 7.90
N GLY A 823 -9.68 -20.36 7.76
CA GLY A 823 -8.78 -20.18 8.90
C GLY A 823 -7.79 -21.34 9.02
N ASN A 824 -6.84 -21.23 9.94
CA ASN A 824 -5.87 -22.28 10.24
C ASN A 824 -6.41 -23.17 11.36
N ASP A 825 -7.17 -24.20 11.00
CA ASP A 825 -7.95 -24.97 11.96
C ASP A 825 -7.16 -26.12 12.59
N THR A 826 -7.52 -26.52 13.81
CA THR A 826 -7.03 -27.73 14.47
C THR A 826 -8.16 -28.72 14.69
N LEU A 827 -8.12 -29.85 13.97
CA LEU A 827 -9.16 -30.88 13.99
C LEU A 827 -8.69 -32.12 14.75
N VAL A 828 -9.37 -32.42 15.86
CA VAL A 828 -9.15 -33.61 16.69
C VAL A 828 -10.36 -34.53 16.56
N GLY A 829 -10.28 -35.50 15.63
CA GLY A 829 -11.39 -36.41 15.31
C GLY A 829 -11.94 -37.15 16.52
N GLY A 830 -11.08 -37.92 17.21
CA GLY A 830 -11.63 -38.78 18.24
C GLY A 830 -10.95 -40.11 18.41
N ALA A 831 -11.70 -41.05 18.97
CA ALA A 831 -11.59 -42.44 18.58
C ALA A 831 -12.69 -42.71 17.55
N GLY A 832 -12.52 -43.71 16.70
CA GLY A 832 -13.46 -43.95 15.60
C GLY A 832 -12.75 -43.87 14.25
N SER A 833 -13.53 -43.98 13.18
CA SER A 833 -13.07 -43.68 11.82
C SER A 833 -13.67 -42.34 11.42
N ASP A 834 -12.93 -41.28 11.66
CA ASP A 834 -13.41 -39.91 11.51
C ASP A 834 -13.23 -39.41 10.08
N THR A 835 -14.03 -38.43 9.66
CA THR A 835 -13.83 -37.68 8.42
C THR A 835 -13.51 -36.23 8.77
N LEU A 836 -12.29 -35.79 8.44
CA LEU A 836 -11.78 -34.46 8.77
C LEU A 836 -11.57 -33.67 7.47
N THR A 837 -12.16 -32.48 7.41
CA THR A 837 -12.04 -31.52 6.30
C THR A 837 -11.49 -30.24 6.91
N GLY A 838 -10.30 -29.79 6.50
CA GLY A 838 -9.69 -28.58 7.05
C GLY A 838 -10.36 -27.34 6.49
N GLY A 839 -10.49 -27.30 5.16
CA GLY A 839 -11.06 -26.19 4.43
C GLY A 839 -9.98 -25.28 3.85
N ALA A 840 -10.10 -23.98 4.06
CA ALA A 840 -9.18 -22.99 3.53
C ALA A 840 -8.24 -22.44 4.61
N GLY A 841 -6.97 -22.82 4.58
CA GLY A 841 -5.95 -22.28 5.48
C GLY A 841 -4.78 -23.24 5.59
N ASN A 842 -3.99 -23.11 6.67
CA ASN A 842 -2.94 -24.09 7.01
C ASN A 842 -3.42 -24.94 8.18
N ASP A 843 -4.08 -26.06 7.89
CA ASP A 843 -4.82 -26.80 8.90
C ASP A 843 -3.96 -27.87 9.58
N THR A 844 -4.30 -28.19 10.83
CA THR A 844 -3.65 -29.22 11.64
C THR A 844 -4.63 -30.34 11.96
N PHE A 845 -4.34 -31.55 11.46
CA PHE A 845 -5.12 -32.75 11.74
C PHE A 845 -4.42 -33.59 12.80
N VAL A 846 -5.04 -33.70 13.98
CA VAL A 846 -4.50 -34.46 15.11
C VAL A 846 -5.02 -35.90 15.05
N LEU A 847 -4.14 -36.81 14.65
CA LEU A 847 -4.46 -38.22 14.41
C LEU A 847 -4.01 -39.10 15.59
N ARG A 848 -4.91 -39.93 16.10
CA ARG A 848 -4.61 -40.86 17.20
C ARG A 848 -4.25 -42.24 16.68
N LEU A 849 -3.38 -42.96 17.40
CA LEU A 849 -3.06 -44.36 17.11
C LEU A 849 -4.21 -45.29 17.52
N SER A 850 -5.28 -45.30 16.75
CA SER A 850 -6.45 -46.14 16.96
C SER A 850 -6.45 -47.34 15.99
N ALA A 851 -7.33 -48.33 16.22
CA ALA A 851 -7.50 -49.47 15.31
C ALA A 851 -8.36 -49.12 14.09
N SER A 852 -9.09 -48.00 14.15
CA SER A 852 -9.88 -47.42 13.08
C SER A 852 -9.10 -46.27 12.44
N ALA A 853 -9.18 -46.18 11.11
CA ALA A 853 -8.44 -45.18 10.36
C ALA A 853 -9.31 -43.96 10.08
N ASP A 854 -8.73 -42.78 10.29
CA ASP A 854 -9.37 -41.51 9.96
C ASP A 854 -9.21 -41.18 8.48
N ARG A 855 -10.08 -40.31 7.97
CA ARG A 855 -10.08 -39.86 6.58
C ARG A 855 -9.98 -38.35 6.50
N VAL A 856 -8.85 -37.85 6.02
CA VAL A 856 -8.67 -36.43 5.69
C VAL A 856 -9.04 -36.22 4.23
N THR A 857 -9.88 -35.23 3.93
CA THR A 857 -10.51 -35.11 2.60
C THR A 857 -9.89 -34.09 1.65
N ASP A 858 -9.11 -33.15 2.16
CA ASP A 858 -8.64 -31.96 1.43
C ASP A 858 -7.20 -31.54 1.74
N PHE A 859 -6.45 -32.39 2.45
CA PHE A 859 -5.06 -32.12 2.86
C PHE A 859 -4.16 -31.58 1.72
N VAL A 860 -3.50 -30.45 1.98
CA VAL A 860 -2.57 -29.75 1.08
C VAL A 860 -1.14 -29.84 1.63
N SER A 861 -0.31 -30.66 0.99
CA SER A 861 1.12 -30.81 1.34
C SER A 861 1.88 -29.47 1.28
N GLY A 862 2.69 -29.18 2.30
CA GLY A 862 3.43 -27.93 2.46
C GLY A 862 2.65 -26.77 3.10
N SER A 863 1.33 -26.91 3.25
CA SER A 863 0.43 -25.98 3.95
C SER A 863 -0.01 -26.62 5.26
N ASP A 864 -0.70 -27.75 5.14
CA ASP A 864 -1.33 -28.46 6.24
C ASP A 864 -0.34 -29.36 6.99
N ARG A 865 -0.71 -29.71 8.22
CA ARG A 865 0.07 -30.55 9.12
C ARG A 865 -0.73 -31.73 9.64
N LEU A 866 -0.05 -32.87 9.74
CA LEU A 866 -0.52 -34.05 10.45
C LEU A 866 0.24 -34.15 11.77
N GLU A 867 -0.47 -34.04 12.87
CA GLU A 867 0.09 -34.21 14.20
C GLU A 867 -0.25 -35.62 14.71
N ILE A 868 0.77 -36.40 15.05
CA ILE A 868 0.62 -37.82 15.37
C ILE A 868 1.41 -38.15 16.63
N ASP A 869 0.73 -38.58 17.68
CA ASP A 869 1.37 -39.21 18.83
C ASP A 869 1.79 -40.64 18.48
N ALA A 870 2.97 -40.81 17.87
CA ALA A 870 3.49 -42.11 17.45
C ALA A 870 4.16 -42.91 18.58
N GLY A 871 4.24 -42.35 19.80
CA GLY A 871 4.98 -42.89 20.95
C GLY A 871 6.50 -42.64 20.88
N ARG A 872 7.13 -42.54 22.06
CA ARG A 872 8.57 -42.19 22.20
C ARG A 872 9.48 -43.09 21.37
N GLY A 873 10.22 -42.46 20.44
CA GLY A 873 11.27 -43.11 19.64
C GLY A 873 10.79 -43.71 18.33
N ALA A 874 9.56 -43.45 17.90
CA ALA A 874 9.10 -43.81 16.56
C ALA A 874 9.85 -43.03 15.47
N THR A 875 10.13 -43.70 14.34
CA THR A 875 10.75 -43.09 13.16
C THR A 875 9.74 -42.92 12.03
N LEU A 876 9.76 -41.78 11.33
CA LEU A 876 8.99 -41.55 10.10
C LEU A 876 9.74 -42.12 8.88
N THR A 877 9.05 -42.87 8.03
CA THR A 877 9.58 -43.35 6.74
C THR A 877 8.55 -43.15 5.64
N ILE A 878 8.91 -42.36 4.63
CA ILE A 878 8.07 -42.08 3.47
C ILE A 878 8.44 -43.05 2.34
N VAL A 879 7.48 -43.86 1.90
CA VAL A 879 7.67 -44.88 0.86
C VAL A 879 7.45 -44.25 -0.51
N THR A 880 8.50 -44.19 -1.31
CA THR A 880 8.48 -43.55 -2.63
C THR A 880 7.87 -44.42 -3.73
N ARG A 881 7.75 -45.73 -3.50
CA ARG A 881 7.13 -46.66 -4.45
C ARG A 881 5.64 -46.81 -4.16
N ALA A 882 4.81 -46.49 -5.15
CA ALA A 882 3.37 -46.67 -5.06
C ALA A 882 2.99 -48.14 -4.83
N ALA A 883 2.06 -48.38 -3.90
CA ALA A 883 1.38 -49.65 -3.71
C ALA A 883 0.29 -49.85 -4.77
N ALA A 884 -0.21 -51.07 -4.92
CA ALA A 884 -1.32 -51.36 -5.84
C ALA A 884 -2.69 -50.90 -5.29
N ASP A 885 -2.82 -50.90 -3.96
CA ASP A 885 -3.94 -50.39 -3.18
C ASP A 885 -3.39 -50.05 -1.78
N LEU A 886 -4.21 -49.40 -0.95
CA LEU A 886 -3.85 -49.03 0.42
C LEU A 886 -4.23 -50.11 1.44
N THR A 887 -4.22 -51.40 1.07
CA THR A 887 -4.37 -52.49 2.05
C THR A 887 -3.04 -52.74 2.78
N GLN A 888 -3.09 -53.22 4.03
CA GLN A 888 -1.89 -53.59 4.81
C GLN A 888 -0.96 -54.55 4.05
N ALA A 889 -1.53 -55.50 3.28
CA ALA A 889 -0.75 -56.46 2.51
C ALA A 889 -0.02 -55.82 1.31
N ALA A 890 -0.64 -54.86 0.64
CA ALA A 890 0.02 -54.11 -0.43
C ALA A 890 1.04 -53.12 0.10
N ALA A 891 0.74 -52.43 1.20
CA ALA A 891 1.66 -51.55 1.90
C ALA A 891 2.92 -52.29 2.36
N ALA A 892 2.79 -53.44 3.02
CA ALA A 892 3.93 -54.28 3.42
C ALA A 892 4.82 -54.68 2.23
N ARG A 893 4.21 -55.03 1.09
CA ARG A 893 4.97 -55.32 -0.16
C ARG A 893 5.68 -54.09 -0.70
N ALA A 894 5.07 -52.91 -0.58
CA ALA A 894 5.61 -51.64 -1.05
C ALA A 894 6.78 -51.15 -0.17
N ILE A 895 6.67 -51.29 1.15
CA ILE A 895 7.72 -50.98 2.14
C ILE A 895 8.93 -51.92 1.95
N GLY A 896 8.69 -53.23 1.87
CA GLY A 896 9.76 -54.22 1.75
C GLY A 896 10.54 -54.46 3.06
N PRO A 897 11.59 -55.30 3.02
CA PRO A 897 12.40 -55.59 4.20
C PRO A 897 13.40 -54.46 4.51
N ALA A 898 13.75 -54.30 5.78
CA ALA A 898 14.82 -53.43 6.25
C ALA A 898 16.20 -54.10 6.16
N ASP A 899 17.27 -53.29 6.17
CA ASP A 899 18.66 -53.77 6.12
C ASP A 899 19.09 -54.51 7.41
N GLN A 900 18.40 -54.29 8.52
CA GLN A 900 18.63 -54.90 9.82
C GLN A 900 17.30 -55.36 10.43
N ALA A 901 17.36 -56.32 11.35
CA ALA A 901 16.18 -56.75 12.09
C ALA A 901 15.65 -55.62 13.00
N HIS A 902 14.34 -55.41 13.00
CA HIS A 902 13.68 -54.54 13.98
C HIS A 902 13.68 -55.24 15.34
N ALA A 903 13.92 -54.52 16.44
CA ALA A 903 13.77 -55.11 17.76
C ALA A 903 12.28 -55.38 18.05
N ILE A 904 11.96 -56.44 18.80
CA ILE A 904 10.58 -56.70 19.25
C ILE A 904 10.05 -55.46 19.99
N GLY A 905 8.91 -54.95 19.56
CA GLY A 905 8.29 -53.73 20.09
C GLY A 905 8.77 -52.41 19.46
N ALA A 906 9.74 -52.44 18.54
CA ALA A 906 10.15 -51.26 17.79
C ALA A 906 8.96 -50.71 16.97
N SER A 907 8.78 -49.39 17.00
CA SER A 907 7.69 -48.69 16.31
C SER A 907 8.23 -47.80 15.19
N ALA A 908 7.51 -47.74 14.07
CA ALA A 908 7.77 -46.81 12.97
C ALA A 908 6.45 -46.35 12.34
N LEU A 909 6.49 -45.23 11.62
CA LEU A 909 5.37 -44.72 10.84
C LEU A 909 5.73 -44.76 9.36
N PHE A 910 4.91 -45.43 8.56
CA PHE A 910 5.08 -45.53 7.11
C PHE A 910 4.02 -44.72 6.38
N VAL A 911 4.45 -43.86 5.46
CA VAL A 911 3.56 -43.12 4.54
C VAL A 911 3.61 -43.82 3.19
N VAL A 912 2.48 -44.32 2.70
CA VAL A 912 2.38 -45.12 1.47
C VAL A 912 1.28 -44.56 0.58
N ASN A 913 1.57 -44.30 -0.69
CA ASN A 913 0.58 -43.91 -1.70
C ASN A 913 0.24 -45.05 -2.67
N ASP A 914 -0.92 -44.99 -3.31
CA ASP A 914 -1.34 -45.89 -4.40
C ASP A 914 -1.40 -45.21 -5.78
N GLY A 915 -0.89 -43.98 -5.87
CA GLY A 915 -0.96 -43.13 -7.06
C GLY A 915 -2.21 -42.26 -7.15
N THR A 916 -3.15 -42.35 -6.20
CA THR A 916 -4.30 -41.42 -6.10
C THR A 916 -4.52 -40.92 -4.67
N SER A 917 -4.24 -41.72 -3.65
CA SER A 917 -4.37 -41.34 -2.23
C SER A 917 -3.16 -41.83 -1.44
N THR A 918 -3.02 -41.31 -0.23
CA THR A 918 -1.94 -41.66 0.70
C THR A 918 -2.53 -42.22 1.98
N ALA A 919 -1.99 -43.31 2.50
CA ALA A 919 -2.32 -43.83 3.82
C ALA A 919 -1.10 -43.85 4.74
N LEU A 920 -1.37 -43.61 6.02
CA LEU A 920 -0.39 -43.66 7.09
C LEU A 920 -0.56 -44.97 7.85
N PHE A 921 0.52 -45.71 8.01
CA PHE A 921 0.56 -46.99 8.70
C PHE A 921 1.51 -46.97 9.88
N ARG A 922 0.99 -47.30 11.07
CA ARG A 922 1.83 -47.65 12.21
C ARG A 922 2.41 -49.04 12.00
N PHE A 923 3.71 -49.16 12.12
CA PHE A 923 4.41 -50.43 12.25
C PHE A 923 4.77 -50.69 13.70
N GLN A 924 4.56 -51.92 14.17
CA GLN A 924 5.08 -52.40 15.43
C GLN A 924 5.64 -53.82 15.26
N SER A 925 6.95 -54.01 15.45
CA SER A 925 7.58 -55.31 15.24
C SER A 925 7.13 -56.33 16.28
N ALA A 926 6.58 -57.45 15.82
CA ALA A 926 6.04 -58.49 16.69
C ALA A 926 7.05 -59.63 16.98
N ASP A 927 7.95 -59.92 16.03
CA ASP A 927 8.79 -61.13 16.06
C ASP A 927 10.30 -60.86 15.97
N GLY A 928 10.69 -59.59 15.84
CA GLY A 928 12.08 -59.16 15.88
C GLY A 928 12.87 -59.46 14.61
N ASN A 929 12.21 -59.56 13.45
CA ASN A 929 12.84 -59.84 12.16
C ASN A 929 13.02 -58.54 11.30
N ALA A 930 13.55 -58.66 10.08
CA ALA A 930 13.77 -57.53 9.17
C ALA A 930 12.64 -57.31 8.14
N ILE A 931 11.56 -58.09 8.18
CA ILE A 931 10.48 -58.11 7.21
C ILE A 931 9.27 -57.40 7.80
N VAL A 932 8.83 -56.31 7.17
CA VAL A 932 7.54 -55.70 7.50
C VAL A 932 6.41 -56.58 6.95
N SER A 933 5.62 -57.18 7.84
CA SER A 933 4.46 -58.00 7.48
C SER A 933 3.13 -57.25 7.64
N ALA A 934 2.08 -57.70 6.95
CA ALA A 934 0.76 -57.08 7.05
C ALA A 934 0.20 -57.08 8.49
N GLY A 935 0.50 -58.13 9.27
CA GLY A 935 0.05 -58.25 10.66
C GLY A 935 0.77 -57.32 11.64
N GLU A 936 1.84 -56.65 11.20
CA GLU A 936 2.57 -55.64 11.99
C GLU A 936 2.18 -54.20 11.60
N LEU A 937 1.32 -54.03 10.59
CA LEU A 937 0.85 -52.74 10.13
C LEU A 937 -0.59 -52.47 10.60
N THR A 938 -0.81 -51.28 11.14
CA THR A 938 -2.15 -50.75 11.43
C THR A 938 -2.31 -49.43 10.68
N GLN A 939 -3.39 -49.29 9.90
CA GLN A 939 -3.66 -48.03 9.20
C GLN A 939 -4.23 -47.03 10.21
N ILE A 940 -3.62 -45.84 10.26
CA ILE A 940 -4.01 -44.76 11.17
C ILE A 940 -4.90 -43.75 10.45
N ALA A 941 -4.55 -43.41 9.20
CA ALA A 941 -5.31 -42.44 8.43
C ALA A 941 -5.18 -42.66 6.93
N GLN A 942 -6.09 -42.07 6.17
CA GLN A 942 -6.05 -41.94 4.73
C GLN A 942 -6.31 -40.49 4.31
N LEU A 943 -5.39 -39.94 3.52
CA LEU A 943 -5.50 -38.65 2.86
C LEU A 943 -6.07 -38.87 1.45
N THR A 944 -7.28 -38.38 1.21
CA THR A 944 -7.98 -38.60 -0.07
C THR A 944 -7.44 -37.65 -1.12
N GLY A 945 -7.05 -38.16 -2.29
CA GLY A 945 -6.58 -37.31 -3.41
C GLY A 945 -5.14 -36.81 -3.29
N VAL A 946 -4.42 -37.15 -2.21
CA VAL A 946 -3.05 -36.72 -1.96
C VAL A 946 -2.07 -37.82 -2.32
N VAL A 947 -1.09 -37.51 -3.16
CA VAL A 947 -0.06 -38.48 -3.61
C VAL A 947 1.35 -38.16 -3.12
N ALA A 948 1.59 -36.94 -2.64
CA ALA A 948 2.89 -36.49 -2.15
C ALA A 948 2.72 -35.88 -0.75
N VAL A 949 3.38 -36.49 0.23
CA VAL A 949 3.50 -36.00 1.60
C VAL A 949 5.00 -35.90 1.90
N THR A 950 5.42 -34.81 2.51
CA THR A 950 6.81 -34.54 2.87
C THR A 950 7.07 -34.80 4.36
N ALA A 951 8.33 -34.80 4.76
CA ALA A 951 8.68 -34.93 6.18
C ALA A 951 8.25 -33.69 7.01
N ASN A 952 8.08 -32.52 6.37
CA ASN A 952 7.65 -31.29 7.05
C ASN A 952 6.14 -31.26 7.30
N ASP A 953 5.38 -32.09 6.59
CA ASP A 953 3.93 -32.20 6.72
C ASP A 953 3.51 -33.00 7.96
N VAL A 954 4.46 -33.70 8.61
CA VAL A 954 4.17 -34.63 9.71
C VAL A 954 4.98 -34.24 10.95
N ILE A 955 4.27 -33.99 12.04
CA ILE A 955 4.84 -33.78 13.37
C ILE A 955 4.60 -35.06 14.19
N LEU A 956 5.69 -35.63 14.72
CA LEU A 956 5.63 -36.72 15.69
C LEU A 956 5.80 -36.13 17.09
N LEU A 957 4.77 -36.30 17.94
CA LEU A 957 4.78 -35.82 19.33
C LEU A 957 5.63 -36.68 20.28
#